data_AF-A0AAX3IWL9-F1
#
_entry.id   AF-A0AAX3IWL9-F1
#
_cell.length_a   1.000
_cell.length_b   1.000
_cell.length_c   1.000
_cell.angle_alpha   90.00
_cell.angle_beta   90.00
_cell.angle_gamma   90.00
#
_symmetry.space_group_name_H-M   'P 1'
#
loop_
_entity.id
_entity.type
_entity.pdbx_description
1 polymer ?
#
loop_
_entity_poly.entity_id
_entity_poly.type
_entity_poly.pdbx_seq_one_letter_code
_entity_poly.pdbx_strand_id
1 'polypeptide(L)'
;MTDAIRQFPRKKARTLRFSCGAPRSARVIADGSRALFLRSDGPEDTVTSLWMSVIDEDGNIGEIPLADPRVLLADADAEDVPAEEKARRERAREGGSGIVSYCVDGAGNRVTFTINGQLFLTDLTAGATRAITIEEDELKPVLNPRISPDGRHIMYTTGTYLVDVDLANDEETGDAISVVASAPQNGEWKIGLAEFAAGEEMDRYDGFWWSPDSKYVLFETYDESPEPIWHLSDPANPTNPAQANRYPQALTANADVRLTLLELGYDSDNCCYGAIANEVQWDHESYEYLAAVSWSEGHDPIILVQDRLQQHDQVLAIHVGEPIATMRDAENGFTDDNGDEVETFSIAIPEYAEGERPGTTRVLEEHGNDYWLDLIHGTPAFTPDGRLICAMNDMDVDTNRLTVDGTPFTPAGLQVREVLDVTDDDVLCVVQRTPEILPESDLPFLWQSNASDHDARSFDVVSIRYDGTWEPLTYAPGQWSMSRAGNGCVVTGRGMDDATVQMQHCMNIATTDENGTDVASMVVAPIENHAETPGFTPNVHFTRLGERKLYTAIVLPSSDSEYAHEAILPVLMKPYGGPGFQQVIESQSFYWDAQWWADQGYIVVTTDGRGTTGRGPQWDRAIYETMKSVTLEDQIDAVRALPEALEALAGENAAANVPQPDLSRVAMIGWSYGGFLSALAVLEAPETFAAACAGAPPTDWTLYDTHYTERYLGLDPAVYERNSIIADAPQLDRPLMIIHGFADDNVTIAHSLRLSQALMAAGRKHTFLPLTGITHMTNDETVAENLLILQRDFLAEALER
;
A
#
# COMPACT_ATOMS: atom_id res chain seq x y z
N MET A 1 -29.71 -19.32 -10.15
CA MET A 1 -28.96 -18.09 -9.76
C MET A 1 -29.86 -17.06 -9.07
N THR A 2 -29.45 -16.54 -7.91
CA THR A 2 -30.18 -15.49 -7.15
C THR A 2 -30.10 -14.12 -7.84
N ASP A 3 -30.98 -13.19 -7.46
CA ASP A 3 -30.92 -11.82 -7.97
C ASP A 3 -29.65 -11.09 -7.52
N ALA A 4 -29.14 -11.37 -6.32
CA ALA A 4 -27.88 -10.80 -5.81
C ALA A 4 -26.67 -11.20 -6.69
N ILE A 5 -26.51 -12.49 -6.98
CA ILE A 5 -25.42 -12.99 -7.85
C ILE A 5 -25.53 -12.42 -9.27
N ARG A 6 -26.75 -12.30 -9.83
CA ARG A 6 -26.95 -11.71 -11.17
C ARG A 6 -26.53 -10.24 -11.23
N GLN A 7 -26.80 -9.47 -10.18
CA GLN A 7 -26.50 -8.03 -10.12
C GLN A 7 -25.06 -7.74 -9.68
N PHE A 8 -24.35 -8.75 -9.16
CA PHE A 8 -23.03 -8.57 -8.56
C PHE A 8 -22.02 -7.83 -9.44
N PRO A 9 -21.76 -8.19 -10.72
CA PRO A 9 -20.77 -7.49 -11.53
C PRO A 9 -21.03 -5.99 -11.64
N ARG A 10 -22.30 -5.61 -11.83
CA ARG A 10 -22.74 -4.22 -11.90
C ARG A 10 -22.65 -3.51 -10.55
N LYS A 11 -23.11 -4.14 -9.46
CA LYS A 11 -23.00 -3.57 -8.11
C LYS A 11 -21.55 -3.34 -7.73
N LYS A 12 -20.67 -4.32 -7.96
CA LYS A 12 -19.23 -4.22 -7.72
C LYS A 12 -18.64 -3.03 -8.48
N ALA A 13 -19.01 -2.85 -9.75
CA ALA A 13 -18.53 -1.74 -10.56
C ALA A 13 -18.98 -0.37 -10.00
N ARG A 14 -20.27 -0.20 -9.71
CA ARG A 14 -20.86 1.07 -9.23
C ARG A 14 -20.42 1.52 -7.84
N THR A 15 -19.95 0.57 -7.03
CA THR A 15 -19.58 0.79 -5.61
C THR A 15 -18.07 0.83 -5.40
N LEU A 16 -17.29 0.88 -6.49
CA LEU A 16 -15.83 0.73 -6.48
C LEU A 16 -15.38 -0.48 -5.66
N ARG A 17 -15.91 -1.65 -5.98
CA ARG A 17 -15.65 -2.93 -5.28
C ARG A 17 -16.10 -2.89 -3.82
N PHE A 18 -17.26 -2.26 -3.56
CA PHE A 18 -17.87 -2.10 -2.23
C PHE A 18 -17.00 -1.30 -1.25
N SER A 19 -16.22 -0.33 -1.76
CA SER A 19 -15.40 0.56 -0.94
C SER A 19 -16.04 1.93 -0.72
N CYS A 20 -16.90 2.41 -1.62
CA CYS A 20 -17.69 3.62 -1.39
C CYS A 20 -18.53 3.48 -0.12
N GLY A 21 -18.50 4.48 0.75
CA GLY A 21 -19.20 4.50 2.05
C GLY A 21 -18.47 3.78 3.19
N ALA A 22 -17.38 3.05 2.93
CA ALA A 22 -16.60 2.40 3.98
C ALA A 22 -15.63 3.41 4.64
N PRO A 23 -15.53 3.46 5.98
CA PRO A 23 -14.56 4.31 6.66
C PRO A 23 -13.14 3.75 6.48
N ARG A 24 -12.16 4.64 6.28
CA ARG A 24 -10.75 4.28 6.05
C ARG A 24 -9.79 5.35 6.56
N SER A 25 -8.49 5.06 6.50
CA SER A 25 -7.41 5.99 6.83
C SER A 25 -7.58 6.61 8.23
N ALA A 26 -7.89 5.77 9.22
CA ALA A 26 -8.18 6.23 10.56
C ALA A 26 -6.90 6.58 11.33
N ARG A 27 -6.91 7.71 12.05
CA ARG A 27 -5.83 8.13 12.93
C ARG A 27 -6.37 8.65 14.25
N VAL A 28 -5.89 8.08 15.35
CA VAL A 28 -6.21 8.59 16.69
C VAL A 28 -5.29 9.76 17.01
N ILE A 29 -5.84 10.78 17.66
CA ILE A 29 -5.14 12.03 17.97
C ILE A 29 -5.35 12.44 19.43
N ALA A 30 -4.51 13.38 19.89
CA ALA A 30 -4.52 13.90 21.25
C ALA A 30 -4.38 12.80 22.32
N ASP A 31 -5.23 12.80 23.35
CA ASP A 31 -5.22 11.83 24.45
C ASP A 31 -5.96 10.52 24.12
N GLY A 32 -6.42 10.36 22.88
CA GLY A 32 -7.23 9.22 22.46
C GLY A 32 -8.74 9.49 22.45
N SER A 33 -9.18 10.70 22.81
CA SER A 33 -10.61 11.10 22.77
C SER A 33 -11.15 11.38 21.37
N ARG A 34 -10.27 11.51 20.36
CA ARG A 34 -10.62 11.89 19.00
C ARG A 34 -9.94 10.99 17.98
N ALA A 35 -10.67 10.62 16.93
CA ALA A 35 -10.14 9.88 15.81
C ALA A 35 -10.62 10.46 14.48
N LEU A 36 -9.68 10.77 13.59
CA LEU A 36 -9.95 11.24 12.22
C LEU A 36 -10.09 10.04 11.28
N PHE A 37 -10.95 10.14 10.27
CA PHE A 37 -11.10 9.13 9.22
C PHE A 37 -11.73 9.72 7.95
N LEU A 38 -11.60 9.00 6.83
CA LEU A 38 -12.23 9.34 5.56
C LEU A 38 -13.41 8.42 5.30
N ARG A 39 -14.54 8.99 4.83
CA ARG A 39 -15.74 8.23 4.44
C ARG A 39 -16.58 9.07 3.46
N SER A 40 -17.09 8.44 2.40
CA SER A 40 -18.12 9.05 1.55
C SER A 40 -19.53 8.83 2.09
N ASP A 41 -20.50 9.64 1.68
CA ASP A 41 -21.83 9.65 2.32
C ASP A 41 -22.66 8.41 2.02
N GLY A 42 -22.34 7.67 0.96
CA GLY A 42 -23.16 6.56 0.51
C GLY A 42 -22.46 5.51 -0.34
N PRO A 43 -23.19 4.43 -0.65
CA PRO A 43 -22.65 3.19 -1.22
C PRO A 43 -22.11 3.29 -2.66
N GLU A 44 -22.50 4.34 -3.39
CA GLU A 44 -22.05 4.61 -4.77
C GLU A 44 -21.41 6.00 -4.88
N ASP A 45 -21.20 6.67 -3.74
CA ASP A 45 -20.58 8.00 -3.69
C ASP A 45 -19.06 7.85 -3.66
N THR A 46 -18.40 8.33 -4.72
CA THR A 46 -16.94 8.31 -4.82
C THR A 46 -16.28 9.46 -4.08
N VAL A 47 -17.03 10.52 -3.73
CA VAL A 47 -16.48 11.72 -3.10
C VAL A 47 -16.34 11.49 -1.60
N THR A 48 -15.09 11.46 -1.15
CA THR A 48 -14.73 11.20 0.24
C THR A 48 -14.61 12.48 1.04
N SER A 49 -15.20 12.47 2.23
CA SER A 49 -15.20 13.58 3.19
C SER A 49 -14.33 13.24 4.40
N LEU A 50 -13.85 14.28 5.10
CA LEU A 50 -13.12 14.13 6.36
C LEU A 50 -14.11 14.13 7.55
N TRP A 51 -13.98 13.15 8.42
CA TRP A 51 -14.82 12.95 9.60
C TRP A 51 -13.98 12.80 10.86
N MET A 52 -14.62 13.02 12.01
CA MET A 52 -14.04 12.80 13.33
C MET A 52 -15.00 12.03 14.23
N SER A 53 -14.53 10.94 14.84
CA SER A 53 -15.19 10.29 15.98
C SER A 53 -14.68 10.91 17.28
N VAL A 54 -15.59 11.10 18.24
CA VAL A 54 -15.29 11.70 19.55
C VAL A 54 -15.83 10.81 20.65
N ILE A 55 -15.03 10.62 21.71
CA ILE A 55 -15.42 10.04 22.98
C ILE A 55 -15.14 11.11 24.06
N ASP A 56 -16.18 11.61 24.73
CA ASP A 56 -16.02 12.61 25.78
C ASP A 56 -15.67 11.99 27.15
N GLU A 57 -15.35 12.84 28.14
CA GLU A 57 -14.97 12.42 29.49
C GLU A 57 -16.04 11.60 30.23
N ASP A 58 -17.32 11.79 29.86
CA ASP A 58 -18.46 11.04 30.41
C ASP A 58 -18.70 9.71 29.67
N GLY A 59 -17.93 9.45 28.61
CA GLY A 59 -18.07 8.27 27.75
C GLY A 59 -19.17 8.37 26.70
N ASN A 60 -19.69 9.58 26.41
CA ASN A 60 -20.59 9.77 25.29
C ASN A 60 -19.81 9.75 23.98
N ILE A 61 -20.42 9.18 22.95
CA ILE A 61 -19.82 8.99 21.64
C ILE A 61 -20.50 9.87 20.59
N GLY A 62 -19.76 10.32 19.58
CA GLY A 62 -20.31 11.07 18.45
C GLY A 62 -19.44 11.05 17.21
N GLU A 63 -20.04 11.36 16.06
CA GLU A 63 -19.34 11.58 14.79
C GLU A 63 -19.63 12.99 14.26
N ILE A 64 -18.59 13.67 13.76
CA ILE A 64 -18.65 15.05 13.28
C ILE A 64 -18.06 15.12 11.87
N PRO A 65 -18.82 15.58 10.86
CA PRO A 65 -18.25 15.90 9.55
C PRO A 65 -17.40 17.17 9.67
N LEU A 66 -16.13 17.08 9.28
CA LEU A 66 -15.18 18.19 9.37
C LEU A 66 -15.05 18.95 8.05
N ALA A 67 -15.04 18.21 6.93
CA ALA A 67 -14.89 18.78 5.61
C ALA A 67 -15.63 17.94 4.57
N ASP A 68 -16.65 18.54 3.93
CA ASP A 68 -17.34 18.01 2.76
C ASP A 68 -16.81 18.73 1.51
N PRO A 69 -16.16 18.02 0.56
CA PRO A 69 -15.62 18.63 -0.64
C PRO A 69 -16.64 19.44 -1.45
N ARG A 70 -17.91 19.03 -1.48
CA ARG A 70 -18.96 19.69 -2.28
C ARG A 70 -19.43 21.00 -1.68
N VAL A 71 -19.25 21.16 -0.36
CA VAL A 71 -19.49 22.42 0.33
C VAL A 71 -18.31 23.36 0.16
N LEU A 72 -17.09 22.81 0.13
CA LEU A 72 -15.84 23.58 0.07
C LEU A 72 -15.46 24.03 -1.33
N LEU A 73 -15.76 23.22 -2.37
CA LEU A 73 -15.38 23.47 -3.74
C LEU A 73 -16.49 23.04 -4.70
N ALA A 74 -17.00 23.99 -5.49
CA ALA A 74 -18.17 23.78 -6.35
C ALA A 74 -17.98 22.72 -7.45
N ASP A 75 -16.73 22.49 -7.86
CA ASP A 75 -16.32 21.51 -8.86
C ASP A 75 -15.49 20.36 -8.26
N ALA A 76 -15.62 20.09 -6.96
CA ALA A 76 -14.96 18.96 -6.29
C ALA A 76 -15.17 17.62 -7.03
N ASP A 77 -16.34 17.43 -7.64
CA ASP A 77 -16.75 16.20 -8.32
C ASP A 77 -16.21 16.10 -9.76
N ALA A 78 -15.55 17.14 -10.29
CA ALA A 78 -15.09 17.18 -11.68
C ALA A 78 -13.86 16.31 -11.97
N GLU A 79 -13.21 15.76 -10.94
CA GLU A 79 -11.95 14.99 -11.02
C GLU A 79 -10.85 15.66 -11.86
N ASP A 80 -10.78 17.00 -11.83
CA ASP A 80 -9.69 17.77 -12.45
C ASP A 80 -8.44 17.71 -11.57
N VAL A 81 -7.88 16.51 -11.46
CA VAL A 81 -6.75 16.18 -10.60
C VAL A 81 -5.44 16.34 -11.37
N PRO A 82 -4.39 16.94 -10.77
CA PRO A 82 -3.06 17.02 -11.36
C PRO A 82 -2.50 15.68 -11.84
N ALA A 83 -1.66 15.69 -12.87
CA ALA A 83 -1.08 14.46 -13.44
C ALA A 83 -0.27 13.66 -12.41
N GLU A 84 0.55 14.32 -11.59
CA GLU A 84 1.34 13.64 -10.54
C GLU A 84 0.45 13.01 -9.46
N GLU A 85 -0.65 13.68 -9.08
CA GLU A 85 -1.60 13.11 -8.12
C GLU A 85 -2.39 11.94 -8.71
N LYS A 86 -2.73 11.97 -10.02
CA LYS A 86 -3.31 10.81 -10.72
C LYS A 86 -2.34 9.63 -10.70
N ALA A 87 -1.07 9.88 -10.99
CA ALA A 87 -0.03 8.86 -10.98
C ALA A 87 0.20 8.29 -9.56
N ARG A 88 0.16 9.12 -8.51
CA ARG A 88 0.22 8.67 -7.11
C ARG A 88 -1.00 7.81 -6.75
N ARG A 89 -2.21 8.21 -7.17
CA ARG A 89 -3.45 7.45 -6.91
C ARG A 89 -3.44 6.09 -7.59
N GLU A 90 -2.90 5.98 -8.81
CA GLU A 90 -2.76 4.67 -9.48
C GLU A 90 -1.88 3.73 -8.64
N ARG A 91 -0.70 4.21 -8.23
CA ARG A 91 0.27 3.47 -7.39
C ARG A 91 -0.30 3.07 -6.03
N ALA A 92 -0.99 4.00 -5.37
CA ALA A 92 -1.65 3.76 -4.08
C ALA A 92 -2.99 2.98 -4.22
N ARG A 93 -3.41 2.61 -5.43
CA ARG A 93 -4.67 1.92 -5.74
C ARG A 93 -5.91 2.66 -5.21
N GLU A 94 -5.86 3.99 -5.24
CA GLU A 94 -6.91 4.90 -4.76
C GLU A 94 -7.92 5.19 -5.87
N GLY A 95 -9.16 4.73 -5.69
CA GLY A 95 -10.26 4.95 -6.64
C GLY A 95 -11.25 6.06 -6.26
N GLY A 96 -11.15 6.60 -5.04
CA GLY A 96 -12.02 7.68 -4.56
C GLY A 96 -11.64 9.06 -5.07
N SER A 97 -12.62 9.98 -5.03
CA SER A 97 -12.47 11.40 -5.32
C SER A 97 -12.68 12.24 -4.05
N GLY A 98 -12.55 13.56 -4.14
CA GLY A 98 -12.57 14.43 -2.95
C GLY A 98 -11.29 14.31 -2.12
N ILE A 99 -11.43 14.15 -0.80
CA ILE A 99 -10.31 14.10 0.15
C ILE A 99 -9.79 12.67 0.29
N VAL A 100 -8.74 12.33 -0.45
CA VAL A 100 -8.17 10.96 -0.45
C VAL A 100 -7.06 10.74 0.58
N SER A 101 -6.51 11.82 1.14
CA SER A 101 -5.50 11.80 2.21
C SER A 101 -5.56 13.10 3.01
N TYR A 102 -5.02 13.07 4.23
CA TYR A 102 -4.92 14.23 5.11
C TYR A 102 -3.67 14.14 5.99
N CYS A 103 -3.21 15.28 6.49
CA CYS A 103 -2.13 15.38 7.47
C CYS A 103 -2.60 16.20 8.67
N VAL A 104 -2.24 15.78 9.88
CA VAL A 104 -2.63 16.42 11.15
C VAL A 104 -1.38 16.77 11.95
N ASP A 105 -1.42 17.92 12.65
CA ASP A 105 -0.35 18.40 13.52
C ASP A 105 -0.17 17.50 14.76
N GLY A 106 0.94 17.67 15.47
CA GLY A 106 1.29 16.83 16.63
C GLY A 106 0.28 16.94 17.78
N ALA A 107 -0.37 18.10 17.93
CA ALA A 107 -1.38 18.33 18.94
C ALA A 107 -2.79 17.81 18.56
N GLY A 108 -3.03 17.48 17.28
CA GLY A 108 -4.36 17.10 16.81
C GLY A 108 -5.36 18.26 16.81
N ASN A 109 -4.91 19.47 16.48
CA ASN A 109 -5.73 20.69 16.41
C ASN A 109 -5.97 21.15 14.99
N ARG A 110 -5.08 20.85 14.04
CA ARG A 110 -5.15 21.34 12.67
C ARG A 110 -4.92 20.21 11.67
N VAL A 111 -5.77 20.14 10.66
CA VAL A 111 -5.74 19.12 9.61
C VAL A 111 -5.66 19.78 8.24
N THR A 112 -4.70 19.38 7.41
CA THR A 112 -4.57 19.84 6.03
C THR A 112 -4.80 18.71 5.03
N PHE A 113 -5.34 19.07 3.87
CA PHE A 113 -5.64 18.16 2.76
C PHE A 113 -5.79 18.94 1.45
N THR A 114 -5.93 18.22 0.34
CA THR A 114 -6.24 18.81 -0.97
C THR A 114 -7.57 18.36 -1.53
N ILE A 115 -8.17 19.22 -2.35
CA ILE A 115 -9.27 18.89 -3.26
C ILE A 115 -8.90 19.48 -4.63
N ASN A 116 -8.81 18.64 -5.67
CA ASN A 116 -8.45 19.05 -7.04
C ASN A 116 -7.19 19.95 -7.11
N GLY A 117 -6.15 19.63 -6.34
CA GLY A 117 -4.89 20.38 -6.31
C GLY A 117 -4.95 21.74 -5.58
N GLN A 118 -6.04 22.03 -4.87
CA GLN A 118 -6.19 23.21 -4.00
C GLN A 118 -6.02 22.84 -2.53
N LEU A 119 -5.41 23.72 -1.75
CA LEU A 119 -5.07 23.50 -0.34
C LEU A 119 -6.20 23.93 0.60
N PHE A 120 -6.50 23.08 1.58
CA PHE A 120 -7.48 23.36 2.63
C PHE A 120 -6.88 23.08 4.02
N LEU A 121 -7.41 23.80 5.00
CA LEU A 121 -7.09 23.66 6.41
C LEU A 121 -8.38 23.60 7.23
N THR A 122 -8.51 22.56 8.05
CA THR A 122 -9.49 22.45 9.13
C THR A 122 -8.82 22.77 10.45
N ASP A 123 -9.34 23.75 11.18
CA ASP A 123 -8.97 24.04 12.57
C ASP A 123 -10.05 23.43 13.48
N LEU A 124 -9.66 22.38 14.21
CA LEU A 124 -10.55 21.62 15.09
C LEU A 124 -10.92 22.39 16.36
N THR A 125 -10.08 23.33 16.79
CA THR A 125 -10.39 24.22 17.92
C THR A 125 -11.41 25.29 17.55
N ALA A 126 -11.34 25.84 16.35
CA ALA A 126 -12.32 26.78 15.82
C ALA A 126 -13.58 26.09 15.26
N GLY A 127 -13.48 24.80 14.92
CA GLY A 127 -14.55 24.04 14.28
C GLY A 127 -14.85 24.53 12.86
N ALA A 128 -13.83 24.98 12.13
CA ALA A 128 -13.98 25.61 10.82
C ALA A 128 -12.96 25.08 9.81
N THR A 129 -13.38 25.03 8.54
CA THR A 129 -12.55 24.64 7.40
C THR A 129 -12.50 25.78 6.40
N ARG A 130 -11.30 26.14 5.94
CA ARG A 130 -11.08 27.20 4.94
C ARG A 130 -10.11 26.75 3.86
N ALA A 131 -10.27 27.34 2.66
CA ALA A 131 -9.28 27.24 1.60
C ALA A 131 -8.08 28.15 1.92
N ILE A 132 -6.89 27.72 1.53
CA ILE A 132 -5.69 28.58 1.51
C ILE A 132 -5.50 29.03 0.06
N THR A 133 -5.62 30.33 -0.17
CA THR A 133 -5.55 30.91 -1.51
C THR A 133 -4.10 31.01 -1.96
N ILE A 134 -3.74 30.24 -2.98
CA ILE A 134 -2.47 30.38 -3.70
C ILE A 134 -2.74 31.26 -4.93
N GLU A 135 -2.23 32.49 -4.94
CA GLU A 135 -2.49 33.44 -6.04
C GLU A 135 -1.64 33.12 -7.27
N GLU A 136 -0.37 32.76 -7.06
CA GLU A 136 0.60 32.49 -8.12
C GLU A 136 0.34 31.15 -8.79
N ASP A 137 0.12 31.17 -10.12
CA ASP A 137 -0.14 29.95 -10.89
C ASP A 137 1.10 29.02 -10.98
N GLU A 138 2.31 29.56 -10.84
CA GLU A 138 3.55 28.76 -10.80
C GLU A 138 3.75 27.97 -9.51
N LEU A 139 3.02 28.34 -8.44
CA LEU A 139 3.01 27.66 -7.15
C LEU A 139 1.87 26.63 -7.05
N LYS A 140 1.26 26.31 -8.20
CA LYS A 140 0.23 25.26 -8.37
C LYS A 140 0.77 24.18 -9.31
N PRO A 141 0.25 22.95 -9.23
CA PRO A 141 -0.73 22.46 -8.26
C PRO A 141 -0.13 22.23 -6.87
N VAL A 142 -0.97 22.18 -5.84
CA VAL A 142 -0.57 21.75 -4.49
C VAL A 142 -0.59 20.23 -4.45
N LEU A 143 0.56 19.62 -4.19
CA LEU A 143 0.73 18.17 -4.03
C LEU A 143 1.26 17.84 -2.64
N ASN A 144 0.75 16.75 -2.06
CA ASN A 144 1.18 16.17 -0.79
C ASN A 144 1.37 17.18 0.36
N PRO A 145 0.37 18.02 0.73
CA PRO A 145 0.57 18.98 1.81
C PRO A 145 0.76 18.29 3.17
N ARG A 146 1.76 18.72 3.92
CA ARG A 146 2.08 18.24 5.27
C ARG A 146 2.16 19.41 6.24
N ILE A 147 1.31 19.37 7.26
CA ILE A 147 1.36 20.33 8.36
C ILE A 147 2.49 19.95 9.31
N SER A 148 3.26 20.96 9.73
CA SER A 148 4.32 20.85 10.73
C SER A 148 3.78 20.38 12.09
N PRO A 149 4.57 19.66 12.91
CA PRO A 149 4.11 19.15 14.21
C PRO A 149 3.57 20.21 15.18
N ASP A 150 4.11 21.42 15.18
CA ASP A 150 3.62 22.55 16.00
C ASP A 150 2.37 23.24 15.41
N GLY A 151 1.92 22.84 14.22
CA GLY A 151 0.68 23.31 13.59
C GLY A 151 0.77 24.70 12.96
N ARG A 152 1.97 25.27 12.81
CA ARG A 152 2.18 26.65 12.33
C ARG A 152 2.43 26.74 10.83
N HIS A 153 3.10 25.76 10.26
CA HIS A 153 3.49 25.73 8.86
C HIS A 153 2.81 24.58 8.11
N ILE A 154 2.49 24.80 6.83
CA ILE A 154 2.14 23.73 5.89
C ILE A 154 3.16 23.73 4.76
N MET A 155 3.87 22.62 4.60
CA MET A 155 4.77 22.40 3.47
C MET A 155 4.04 21.62 2.39
N TYR A 156 4.22 22.01 1.12
CA TYR A 156 3.74 21.24 -0.02
C TYR A 156 4.72 21.32 -1.20
N THR A 157 4.58 20.42 -2.17
CA THR A 157 5.38 20.46 -3.41
C THR A 157 4.50 20.75 -4.63
N THR A 158 5.09 21.39 -5.64
CA THR A 158 4.52 21.48 -7.00
C THR A 158 5.17 20.48 -7.97
N GLY A 159 6.13 19.69 -7.48
CA GLY A 159 7.07 18.91 -8.28
C GLY A 159 8.24 19.74 -8.83
N THR A 160 8.14 21.08 -8.81
CA THR A 160 9.21 22.02 -9.19
C THR A 160 9.72 22.83 -8.02
N TYR A 161 8.83 23.15 -7.07
CA TYR A 161 9.11 23.95 -5.89
C TYR A 161 8.63 23.22 -4.64
N LEU A 162 9.39 23.37 -3.56
CA LEU A 162 8.94 23.10 -2.21
C LEU A 162 8.51 24.44 -1.59
N VAL A 163 7.27 24.51 -1.13
CA VAL A 163 6.59 25.75 -0.73
C VAL A 163 6.12 25.64 0.71
N ASP A 164 6.48 26.63 1.52
CA ASP A 164 6.01 26.81 2.89
C ASP A 164 4.83 27.78 2.92
N VAL A 165 3.82 27.44 3.70
CA VAL A 165 2.71 28.33 4.07
C VAL A 165 2.77 28.54 5.58
N ASP A 166 3.12 29.76 5.98
CA ASP A 166 3.06 30.21 7.36
C ASP A 166 1.63 30.64 7.69
N LEU A 167 1.01 29.90 8.62
CA LEU A 167 -0.39 30.09 8.99
C LEU A 167 -0.55 31.26 9.95
N ALA A 168 -1.34 32.24 9.53
CA ALA A 168 -1.62 33.38 10.37
C ALA A 168 -2.38 32.98 11.65
N ASN A 169 -2.08 33.70 12.75
CA ASN A 169 -2.81 33.55 14.00
C ASN A 169 -4.23 34.15 13.94
N ASP A 170 -4.50 35.04 12.98
CA ASP A 170 -5.81 35.64 12.72
C ASP A 170 -6.04 35.91 11.21
N GLU A 171 -7.31 36.07 10.82
CA GLU A 171 -7.70 36.30 9.42
C GLU A 171 -7.27 37.68 8.87
N GLU A 172 -6.91 38.65 9.72
CA GLU A 172 -6.52 40.00 9.29
C GLU A 172 -5.09 40.06 8.75
N THR A 173 -4.20 39.20 9.26
CA THR A 173 -2.79 39.17 8.88
C THR A 173 -2.55 38.42 7.56
N GLY A 174 -3.37 37.40 7.25
CA GLY A 174 -3.28 36.57 6.05
C GLY A 174 -2.12 35.58 6.09
N ASP A 175 -2.27 34.41 5.45
CA ASP A 175 -1.20 33.40 5.38
C ASP A 175 -0.07 33.88 4.47
N ALA A 176 1.18 33.65 4.88
CA ALA A 176 2.35 34.00 4.07
C ALA A 176 2.87 32.76 3.32
N ILE A 177 3.13 32.90 2.02
CA ILE A 177 3.55 31.81 1.14
C ILE A 177 4.97 32.10 0.65
N SER A 178 5.88 31.13 0.83
CA SER A 178 7.28 31.27 0.45
C SER A 178 7.82 30.01 -0.21
N VAL A 179 8.56 30.16 -1.31
CA VAL A 179 9.35 29.06 -1.90
C VAL A 179 10.59 28.86 -1.05
N VAL A 180 10.73 27.69 -0.44
CA VAL A 180 11.88 27.36 0.43
C VAL A 180 12.95 26.53 -0.29
N ALA A 181 12.58 25.80 -1.34
CA ALA A 181 13.50 25.10 -2.22
C ALA A 181 12.95 24.95 -3.64
N SER A 182 13.83 24.74 -4.61
CA SER A 182 13.47 24.51 -6.01
C SER A 182 14.27 23.35 -6.61
N ALA A 183 13.65 22.65 -7.55
CA ALA A 183 14.31 21.60 -8.30
C ALA A 183 15.49 22.18 -9.12
N PRO A 184 16.61 21.44 -9.24
CA PRO A 184 17.73 21.87 -10.08
C PRO A 184 17.32 22.15 -11.53
N GLN A 185 17.87 23.22 -12.13
CA GLN A 185 17.48 23.65 -13.48
C GLN A 185 18.09 22.82 -14.63
N ASN A 186 19.07 21.94 -14.35
CA ASN A 186 19.76 21.13 -15.35
C ASN A 186 19.35 19.66 -15.21
N GLY A 187 18.49 19.16 -16.09
CA GLY A 187 17.97 17.78 -16.05
C GLY A 187 16.45 17.76 -16.02
N GLU A 188 15.86 16.60 -15.76
CA GLU A 188 14.42 16.42 -15.56
C GLU A 188 14.14 16.23 -14.06
N TRP A 189 14.62 17.17 -13.25
CA TRP A 189 14.55 17.07 -11.80
C TRP A 189 13.16 17.32 -11.25
N LYS A 190 12.80 16.55 -10.23
CA LYS A 190 11.63 16.72 -9.39
C LYS A 190 12.06 16.94 -7.94
N ILE A 191 11.19 17.59 -7.15
CA ILE A 191 11.43 17.87 -5.72
C ILE A 191 10.21 17.51 -4.89
N GLY A 192 10.43 16.90 -3.72
CA GLY A 192 9.38 16.62 -2.74
C GLY A 192 8.39 15.52 -3.14
N LEU A 193 8.70 14.74 -4.18
CA LEU A 193 7.91 13.61 -4.67
C LEU A 193 8.75 12.33 -4.54
N ALA A 194 8.08 11.19 -4.41
CA ALA A 194 8.73 9.88 -4.54
C ALA A 194 8.82 9.50 -6.03
N GLU A 195 9.97 8.96 -6.42
CA GLU A 195 10.24 8.41 -7.74
C GLU A 195 9.44 7.12 -8.03
N PHE A 196 9.46 6.67 -9.30
CA PHE A 196 8.66 5.51 -9.74
C PHE A 196 8.87 4.28 -8.85
N ALA A 197 10.11 3.88 -8.62
CA ALA A 197 10.45 2.65 -7.89
C ALA A 197 9.97 2.70 -6.43
N ALA A 198 10.12 3.84 -5.76
CA ALA A 198 9.64 4.03 -4.40
C ALA A 198 8.11 3.94 -4.31
N GLY A 199 7.40 4.63 -5.20
CA GLY A 199 5.94 4.65 -5.19
C GLY A 199 5.31 3.32 -5.62
N GLU A 200 5.89 2.61 -6.59
CA GLU A 200 5.33 1.36 -7.10
C GLU A 200 5.75 0.14 -6.26
N GLU A 201 7.03 0.06 -5.84
CA GLU A 201 7.62 -1.20 -5.36
C GLU A 201 8.08 -1.18 -3.89
N MET A 202 8.15 0.00 -3.27
CA MET A 202 8.53 0.16 -1.85
C MET A 202 7.37 0.67 -0.99
N ASP A 203 6.20 0.97 -1.60
CA ASP A 203 5.05 1.65 -0.99
C ASP A 203 5.43 2.97 -0.26
N ARG A 204 6.45 3.67 -0.77
CA ARG A 204 6.87 4.99 -0.27
C ARG A 204 6.31 6.06 -1.18
N TYR A 205 5.23 6.71 -0.73
CA TYR A 205 4.54 7.76 -1.50
C TYR A 205 4.95 9.18 -1.11
N ASP A 206 5.69 9.32 -0.01
CA ASP A 206 6.21 10.59 0.47
C ASP A 206 7.60 10.89 -0.09
N GLY A 207 7.81 12.15 -0.46
CA GLY A 207 9.11 12.69 -0.88
C GLY A 207 9.63 13.81 0.04
N PHE A 208 8.98 14.08 1.17
CA PHE A 208 9.52 14.96 2.21
C PHE A 208 8.88 14.72 3.59
N TRP A 209 9.63 15.05 4.65
CA TRP A 209 9.31 14.71 6.03
C TRP A 209 9.73 15.82 7.00
N TRP A 210 8.78 16.34 7.77
CA TRP A 210 9.02 17.30 8.86
C TRP A 210 9.75 16.65 10.03
N SER A 211 10.68 17.39 10.64
CA SER A 211 11.22 17.03 11.95
C SER A 211 10.17 17.20 13.04
N PRO A 212 10.24 16.41 14.14
CA PRO A 212 9.28 16.48 15.24
C PRO A 212 9.24 17.84 15.94
N ASP A 213 10.32 18.63 15.83
CA ASP A 213 10.42 19.97 16.43
C ASP A 213 10.07 21.11 15.46
N SER A 214 9.53 20.78 14.28
CA SER A 214 9.15 21.72 13.21
C SER A 214 10.30 22.54 12.61
N LYS A 215 11.57 22.28 12.93
CA LYS A 215 12.69 23.14 12.45
C LYS A 215 13.36 22.67 11.19
N TYR A 216 13.20 21.39 10.85
CA TYR A 216 13.86 20.79 9.71
C TYR A 216 12.86 20.06 8.83
N VAL A 217 13.20 19.97 7.55
CA VAL A 217 12.50 19.14 6.57
C VAL A 217 13.54 18.34 5.81
N LEU A 218 13.42 17.02 5.81
CA LEU A 218 14.11 16.19 4.84
C LEU A 218 13.28 16.17 3.57
N PHE A 219 13.86 16.40 2.41
CA PHE A 219 13.16 16.27 1.14
C PHE A 219 14.02 15.58 0.08
N GLU A 220 13.35 14.77 -0.72
CA GLU A 220 13.91 14.09 -1.87
C GLU A 220 13.94 15.03 -3.08
N THR A 221 14.99 14.90 -3.87
CA THR A 221 15.02 15.34 -5.27
C THR A 221 15.53 14.22 -6.14
N TYR A 222 14.93 14.00 -7.30
CA TYR A 222 15.38 12.97 -8.23
C TYR A 222 15.44 13.46 -9.68
N ASP A 223 16.39 12.94 -10.48
CA ASP A 223 16.47 13.11 -11.94
C ASP A 223 16.15 11.81 -12.66
N GLU A 224 15.02 11.78 -13.34
CA GLU A 224 14.55 10.62 -14.14
C GLU A 224 15.14 10.60 -15.56
N SER A 225 15.97 11.58 -15.94
CA SER A 225 16.56 11.63 -17.28
C SER A 225 17.37 10.39 -17.72
N PRO A 226 18.03 9.61 -16.83
CA PRO A 226 18.71 8.36 -17.18
C PRO A 226 17.77 7.22 -17.57
N GLU A 227 16.53 7.24 -17.09
CA GLU A 227 15.57 6.17 -17.35
C GLU A 227 15.10 6.19 -18.82
N PRO A 228 14.87 5.01 -19.43
CA PRO A 228 14.36 4.97 -20.79
C PRO A 228 12.96 5.60 -20.88
N ILE A 229 12.70 6.25 -22.02
CA ILE A 229 11.38 6.82 -22.32
C ILE A 229 10.53 5.76 -23.01
N TRP A 230 9.35 5.51 -22.45
CA TRP A 230 8.28 4.77 -23.11
C TRP A 230 7.23 5.72 -23.66
N HIS A 231 6.66 5.36 -24.80
CA HIS A 231 5.60 6.11 -25.44
C HIS A 231 4.29 5.33 -25.36
N LEU A 232 3.44 5.71 -24.42
CA LEU A 232 2.09 5.16 -24.29
C LEU A 232 1.17 5.95 -25.20
N SER A 233 0.41 5.24 -26.04
CA SER A 233 -0.50 5.86 -26.99
C SER A 233 -1.85 5.17 -26.94
N ASP A 234 -2.93 5.94 -27.03
CA ASP A 234 -4.26 5.39 -27.23
C ASP A 234 -4.56 5.30 -28.74
N PRO A 235 -4.45 4.12 -29.36
CA PRO A 235 -4.68 3.96 -30.79
C PRO A 235 -6.15 4.16 -31.18
N ALA A 236 -7.08 4.15 -30.23
CA ALA A 236 -8.49 4.49 -30.51
C ALA A 236 -8.69 5.99 -30.71
N ASN A 237 -7.80 6.82 -30.16
CA ASN A 237 -7.82 8.28 -30.26
C ASN A 237 -6.49 8.82 -30.83
N PRO A 238 -6.15 8.51 -32.10
CA PRO A 238 -4.82 8.79 -32.67
C PRO A 238 -4.52 10.28 -32.88
N THR A 239 -5.47 11.18 -32.62
CA THR A 239 -5.25 12.63 -32.57
C THR A 239 -4.63 13.09 -31.26
N ASN A 240 -4.73 12.28 -30.20
CA ASN A 240 -4.08 12.55 -28.93
C ASN A 240 -2.59 12.22 -29.07
N PRO A 241 -1.69 13.10 -28.58
CA PRO A 241 -0.27 12.79 -28.57
C PRO A 241 0.00 11.56 -27.69
N ALA A 242 1.02 10.78 -28.05
CA ALA A 242 1.53 9.75 -27.16
C ALA A 242 2.08 10.42 -25.88
N GLN A 243 1.80 9.84 -24.73
CA GLN A 243 2.38 10.22 -23.47
C GLN A 243 3.79 9.61 -23.38
N ALA A 244 4.78 10.44 -23.10
CA ALA A 244 6.14 10.02 -22.84
C ALA A 244 6.31 9.86 -21.33
N ASN A 245 6.60 8.64 -20.87
CA ASN A 245 6.84 8.33 -19.47
C ASN A 245 8.26 7.79 -19.32
N ARG A 246 8.97 8.27 -18.30
CA ARG A 246 10.19 7.62 -17.81
C ARG A 246 9.79 6.37 -17.06
N TYR A 247 10.52 5.29 -17.29
CA TYR A 247 10.24 4.00 -16.67
C TYR A 247 11.56 3.28 -16.40
N PRO A 248 11.87 2.90 -15.15
CA PRO A 248 13.11 2.23 -14.80
C PRO A 248 13.05 0.77 -15.24
N GLN A 249 13.21 0.52 -16.54
CA GLN A 249 13.16 -0.83 -17.12
C GLN A 249 14.29 -1.71 -16.55
N ALA A 250 13.99 -2.95 -16.19
CA ALA A 250 14.98 -3.91 -15.68
C ALA A 250 16.22 -3.98 -16.58
N LEU A 251 17.39 -4.11 -15.96
CA LEU A 251 18.71 -4.08 -16.60
C LEU A 251 19.11 -2.72 -17.23
N THR A 252 18.38 -1.65 -16.91
CA THR A 252 18.71 -0.26 -17.32
C THR A 252 19.05 0.62 -16.12
N ALA A 253 19.07 1.94 -16.28
CA ALA A 253 19.38 2.88 -15.19
C ALA A 253 18.10 3.26 -14.42
N ASN A 254 18.24 3.46 -13.11
CA ASN A 254 17.23 4.12 -12.26
C ASN A 254 17.38 5.65 -12.32
N ALA A 255 16.39 6.37 -11.80
CA ALA A 255 16.51 7.79 -11.46
C ALA A 255 17.68 8.04 -10.48
N ASP A 256 18.32 9.21 -10.60
CA ASP A 256 19.33 9.66 -9.63
C ASP A 256 18.63 10.33 -8.44
N VAL A 257 18.55 9.61 -7.31
CA VAL A 257 17.86 10.05 -6.10
C VAL A 257 18.82 10.72 -5.12
N ARG A 258 18.41 11.88 -4.59
CA ARG A 258 19.15 12.69 -3.60
C ARG A 258 18.23 13.05 -2.45
N LEU A 259 18.81 13.21 -1.26
CA LEU A 259 18.09 13.68 -0.07
C LEU A 259 18.78 14.94 0.46
N THR A 260 17.98 15.93 0.85
CA THR A 260 18.46 17.19 1.40
C THR A 260 17.83 17.44 2.76
N LEU A 261 18.65 17.78 3.75
CA LEU A 261 18.23 18.31 5.04
C LEU A 261 18.08 19.83 4.93
N LEU A 262 16.85 20.31 4.94
CA LEU A 262 16.49 21.72 4.98
C LEU A 262 16.34 22.16 6.43
N GLU A 263 17.10 23.16 6.84
CA GLU A 263 16.90 23.87 8.10
C GLU A 263 16.15 25.17 7.84
N LEU A 264 15.03 25.38 8.55
CA LEU A 264 14.19 26.56 8.40
C LEU A 264 14.58 27.63 9.42
N GLY A 265 14.76 28.86 8.93
CA GLY A 265 15.07 30.03 9.75
C GLY A 265 13.80 30.78 10.13
N TYR A 266 13.57 30.94 11.43
CA TYR A 266 12.40 31.63 11.99
C TYR A 266 12.76 32.94 12.68
N ASP A 267 11.94 33.97 12.47
CA ASP A 267 12.07 35.24 13.18
C ASP A 267 11.47 35.17 14.60
N SER A 268 11.42 36.31 15.31
CA SER A 268 10.90 36.36 16.69
C SER A 268 9.40 36.06 16.80
N ASP A 269 8.66 36.18 15.70
CA ASP A 269 7.24 35.88 15.61
C ASP A 269 7.00 34.45 15.06
N ASN A 270 8.10 33.69 14.87
CA ASN A 270 8.19 32.37 14.25
C ASN A 270 7.77 32.35 12.77
N CYS A 271 7.90 33.46 12.05
CA CYS A 271 7.69 33.46 10.60
C CYS A 271 8.94 32.94 9.89
N CYS A 272 8.75 32.09 8.89
CA CYS A 272 9.86 31.56 8.08
C CYS A 272 10.41 32.66 7.17
N TYR A 273 11.68 33.05 7.35
CA TYR A 273 12.32 34.11 6.55
C TYR A 273 13.42 33.58 5.61
N GLY A 274 13.76 32.30 5.69
CA GLY A 274 14.76 31.66 4.85
C GLY A 274 15.05 30.22 5.27
N ALA A 275 15.89 29.54 4.48
CA ALA A 275 16.28 28.16 4.76
C ALA A 275 17.73 27.88 4.35
N ILE A 276 18.36 26.91 5.00
CA ILE A 276 19.68 26.38 4.61
C ILE A 276 19.53 24.91 4.22
N ALA A 277 19.91 24.60 2.99
CA ALA A 277 19.93 23.24 2.46
C ALA A 277 21.30 22.59 2.69
N ASN A 278 21.29 21.38 3.26
CA ASN A 278 22.46 20.54 3.43
C ASN A 278 22.20 19.20 2.74
N GLU A 279 23.00 18.87 1.72
CA GLU A 279 22.91 17.57 1.05
C GLU A 279 23.23 16.44 2.03
N VAL A 280 22.35 15.45 2.10
CA VAL A 280 22.57 14.25 2.90
C VAL A 280 23.54 13.33 2.16
N GLN A 281 24.62 12.94 2.83
CA GLN A 281 25.70 12.16 2.21
C GLN A 281 25.48 10.67 2.41
N TRP A 282 25.36 9.89 1.34
CA TRP A 282 25.55 8.44 1.37
C TRP A 282 26.15 7.94 0.05
N ASP A 283 26.59 6.67 0.06
CA ASP A 283 27.06 5.99 -1.13
C ASP A 283 25.88 5.56 -2.03
N HIS A 284 25.22 6.55 -2.62
CA HIS A 284 24.08 6.38 -3.54
C HIS A 284 24.48 5.72 -4.87
N GLU A 285 25.78 5.53 -5.14
CA GLU A 285 26.24 4.71 -6.27
C GLU A 285 26.12 3.21 -5.96
N SER A 286 26.43 2.80 -4.72
CA SER A 286 26.28 1.41 -4.28
C SER A 286 24.87 1.10 -3.78
N TYR A 287 24.21 2.08 -3.14
CA TYR A 287 22.87 1.97 -2.57
C TYR A 287 21.92 2.92 -3.29
N GLU A 288 21.45 2.48 -4.47
CA GLU A 288 20.64 3.27 -5.41
C GLU A 288 19.26 3.66 -4.86
N TYR A 289 18.72 2.89 -3.91
CA TYR A 289 17.33 3.05 -3.44
C TYR A 289 17.26 3.70 -2.06
N LEU A 290 16.52 4.81 -1.95
CA LEU A 290 16.08 5.35 -0.66
C LEU A 290 14.76 4.67 -0.27
N ALA A 291 14.83 3.67 0.60
CA ALA A 291 13.68 2.84 0.94
C ALA A 291 12.79 3.46 2.03
N ALA A 292 13.39 4.09 3.05
CA ALA A 292 12.64 4.70 4.15
C ALA A 292 13.36 5.91 4.74
N VAL A 293 12.58 6.85 5.26
CA VAL A 293 13.04 8.01 6.04
C VAL A 293 12.20 8.07 7.30
N SER A 294 12.85 8.19 8.46
CA SER A 294 12.18 8.17 9.76
C SER A 294 12.72 9.26 10.67
N TRP A 295 11.79 9.94 11.33
CA TRP A 295 12.07 10.90 12.39
C TRP A 295 11.56 10.36 13.71
N SER A 296 12.31 10.60 14.77
CA SER A 296 11.89 10.27 16.14
C SER A 296 12.22 11.45 17.05
N GLU A 297 11.30 11.79 17.95
CA GLU A 297 11.46 12.94 18.84
C GLU A 297 12.74 12.82 19.68
N GLY A 298 13.56 13.86 19.69
CA GLY A 298 14.82 13.90 20.45
C GLY A 298 16.01 13.19 19.80
N HIS A 299 15.86 12.62 18.60
CA HIS A 299 16.92 11.91 17.90
C HIS A 299 17.21 12.48 16.51
N ASP A 300 18.43 12.26 16.03
CA ASP A 300 18.78 12.48 14.62
C ASP A 300 17.90 11.58 13.72
N PRO A 301 17.45 12.05 12.54
CA PRO A 301 16.68 11.24 11.63
C PRO A 301 17.52 10.11 11.06
N ILE A 302 16.84 9.04 10.68
CA ILE A 302 17.46 7.85 10.09
C ILE A 302 16.87 7.54 8.72
N ILE A 303 17.70 6.96 7.86
CA ILE A 303 17.30 6.50 6.53
C ILE A 303 17.71 5.05 6.33
N LEU A 304 16.94 4.33 5.52
CA LEU A 304 17.26 3.01 5.01
C LEU A 304 17.56 3.13 3.52
N VAL A 305 18.74 2.68 3.11
CA VAL A 305 19.15 2.65 1.70
C VAL A 305 19.49 1.23 1.28
N GLN A 306 19.07 0.81 0.09
CA GLN A 306 19.28 -0.56 -0.43
C GLN A 306 20.15 -0.55 -1.68
N ASP A 307 20.97 -1.60 -1.83
CA ASP A 307 21.71 -1.85 -3.07
C ASP A 307 20.76 -2.28 -4.20
N ARG A 308 21.27 -2.27 -5.42
CA ARG A 308 20.47 -2.54 -6.62
C ARG A 308 19.75 -3.90 -6.60
N LEU A 309 20.42 -4.93 -6.08
CA LEU A 309 19.85 -6.28 -5.93
C LEU A 309 18.98 -6.43 -4.68
N GLN A 310 18.97 -5.42 -3.82
CA GLN A 310 18.29 -5.41 -2.52
C GLN A 310 18.76 -6.56 -1.63
N GLN A 311 20.02 -6.95 -1.77
CA GLN A 311 20.71 -7.98 -0.99
C GLN A 311 21.47 -7.39 0.19
N HIS A 312 21.81 -6.11 0.11
CA HIS A 312 22.46 -5.37 1.18
C HIS A 312 21.74 -4.04 1.39
N ASP A 313 21.63 -3.64 2.65
CA ASP A 313 21.12 -2.33 3.01
C ASP A 313 21.97 -1.68 4.11
N GLN A 314 21.75 -0.38 4.30
CA GLN A 314 22.34 0.36 5.40
C GLN A 314 21.28 1.21 6.09
N VAL A 315 21.30 1.18 7.42
CA VAL A 315 20.58 2.13 8.25
C VAL A 315 21.55 3.23 8.66
N LEU A 316 21.27 4.46 8.24
CA LEU A 316 22.14 5.62 8.43
C LEU A 316 21.46 6.66 9.31
N ALA A 317 22.15 7.17 10.33
CA ALA A 317 21.73 8.40 11.02
C ALA A 317 22.28 9.62 10.29
N ILE A 318 21.44 10.64 10.10
CA ILE A 318 21.83 11.92 9.49
C ILE A 318 22.06 12.92 10.60
N HIS A 319 23.25 13.50 10.65
CA HIS A 319 23.54 14.55 11.61
C HIS A 319 22.80 15.84 11.23
N VAL A 320 22.02 16.40 12.17
CA VAL A 320 21.26 17.65 11.94
C VAL A 320 22.05 18.91 12.30
N GLY A 321 23.09 18.78 13.13
CA GLY A 321 23.91 19.90 13.62
C GLY A 321 23.21 20.78 14.66
N GLU A 322 23.93 21.78 15.17
CA GLU A 322 23.34 22.79 16.05
C GLU A 322 22.46 23.74 15.24
N PRO A 323 21.27 24.12 15.74
CA PRO A 323 20.42 25.09 15.06
C PRO A 323 21.16 26.40 14.83
N ILE A 324 20.95 26.98 13.65
CA ILE A 324 21.45 28.30 13.31
C ILE A 324 20.89 29.31 14.31
N ALA A 325 21.78 30.07 14.93
CA ALA A 325 21.40 31.20 15.75
C ALA A 325 21.04 32.39 14.86
N THR A 326 19.77 32.79 14.86
CA THR A 326 19.31 34.02 14.21
C THR A 326 19.81 35.23 15.01
N MET A 327 20.66 36.07 14.41
CA MET A 327 21.09 37.33 15.01
C MET A 327 20.29 38.48 14.40
N ARG A 328 19.58 39.23 15.25
CA ARG A 328 18.93 40.49 14.86
C ARG A 328 19.95 41.62 14.99
N ASP A 329 20.65 41.96 13.91
CA ASP A 329 21.53 43.12 13.90
C ASP A 329 20.71 44.40 13.68
N ALA A 330 20.30 45.04 14.78
CA ALA A 330 19.60 46.33 14.74
C ALA A 330 20.47 47.52 14.28
N GLU A 331 21.69 47.29 13.77
CA GLU A 331 22.69 48.36 13.55
C GLU A 331 23.23 48.49 12.12
N ASN A 332 22.70 47.75 11.14
CA ASN A 332 23.13 47.93 9.75
C ASN A 332 22.09 48.78 9.01
N GLY A 333 22.23 50.10 9.06
CA GLY A 333 21.34 51.10 8.44
C GLY A 333 21.17 50.99 6.92
N PHE A 334 20.65 49.87 6.46
CA PHE A 334 20.16 49.63 5.11
C PHE A 334 18.77 50.23 5.01
N THR A 335 18.55 50.98 3.94
CA THR A 335 17.26 51.52 3.58
C THR A 335 16.82 50.94 2.26
N ASP A 336 15.52 50.72 2.08
CA ASP A 336 14.96 50.34 0.80
C ASP A 336 15.09 51.49 -0.24
N ASP A 337 14.60 51.26 -1.46
CA ASP A 337 14.62 52.28 -2.53
C ASP A 337 13.80 53.55 -2.18
N ASN A 338 12.99 53.51 -1.12
CA ASN A 338 12.18 54.62 -0.61
C ASN A 338 12.84 55.35 0.57
N GLY A 339 13.91 54.80 1.15
CA GLY A 339 14.62 55.38 2.29
C GLY A 339 14.12 54.91 3.66
N ASP A 340 13.29 53.88 3.72
CA ASP A 340 12.80 53.29 4.96
C ASP A 340 13.80 52.25 5.50
N GLU A 341 14.08 52.26 6.81
CA GLU A 341 14.98 51.29 7.44
C GLU A 341 14.48 49.85 7.24
N VAL A 342 15.33 48.99 6.68
CA VAL A 342 15.00 47.58 6.45
C VAL A 342 15.68 46.74 7.53
N GLU A 343 14.92 45.86 8.18
CA GLU A 343 15.51 44.85 9.06
C GLU A 343 16.39 43.92 8.23
N THR A 344 17.66 43.76 8.64
CA THR A 344 18.58 42.81 8.02
C THR A 344 18.89 41.70 9.01
N PHE A 345 18.69 40.46 8.57
CA PHE A 345 19.01 39.27 9.33
C PHE A 345 20.34 38.70 8.83
N SER A 346 21.28 38.47 9.74
CA SER A 346 22.54 37.80 9.45
C SER A 346 22.46 36.36 9.93
N ILE A 347 22.58 35.41 9.00
CA ILE A 347 22.70 33.99 9.32
C ILE A 347 24.18 33.69 9.58
N ALA A 348 24.53 33.37 10.82
CA ALA A 348 25.86 32.88 11.16
C ALA A 348 25.91 31.37 10.88
N ILE A 349 26.47 30.97 9.72
CA ILE A 349 26.75 29.55 9.44
C ILE A 349 27.92 29.13 10.35
N PRO A 350 27.74 28.14 11.25
CA PRO A 350 28.82 27.67 12.10
C PRO A 350 29.98 27.10 11.26
N GLU A 351 31.23 27.34 11.69
CA GLU A 351 32.36 26.57 11.16
C GLU A 351 32.33 25.16 11.74
N TYR A 352 31.90 24.20 10.94
CA TYR A 352 31.86 22.79 11.33
C TYR A 352 33.20 22.09 11.10
N ALA A 353 33.62 21.24 12.04
CA ALA A 353 34.72 20.31 11.82
C ALA A 353 34.35 19.24 10.77
N GLU A 354 35.35 18.53 10.27
CA GLU A 354 35.14 17.42 9.33
C GLU A 354 34.32 16.31 10.01
N GLY A 355 33.18 15.95 9.42
CA GLY A 355 32.24 14.97 9.98
C GLY A 355 31.20 15.54 10.97
N GLU A 356 31.23 16.84 11.26
CA GLU A 356 30.25 17.53 12.13
C GLU A 356 29.32 18.45 11.33
N ARG A 357 29.33 18.36 10.00
CA ARG A 357 28.46 19.16 9.13
C ARG A 357 27.04 18.56 9.12
N PRO A 358 25.98 19.37 9.17
CA PRO A 358 24.63 18.89 8.88
C PRO A 358 24.59 18.14 7.55
N GLY A 359 23.82 17.06 7.48
CA GLY A 359 23.73 16.17 6.31
C GLY A 359 24.82 15.11 6.23
N THR A 360 25.87 15.15 7.07
CA THR A 360 26.78 14.01 7.18
C THR A 360 26.07 12.81 7.81
N THR A 361 26.40 11.60 7.35
CA THR A 361 25.75 10.38 7.85
C THR A 361 26.72 9.48 8.61
N ARG A 362 26.15 8.65 9.47
CA ARG A 362 26.85 7.57 10.16
C ARG A 362 26.05 6.28 10.04
N VAL A 363 26.72 5.22 9.58
CA VAL A 363 26.15 3.87 9.56
C VAL A 363 25.84 3.43 10.99
N LEU A 364 24.59 3.03 11.23
CA LEU A 364 24.12 2.42 12.47
C LEU A 364 24.18 0.89 12.36
N GLU A 365 23.61 0.36 11.30
CA GLU A 365 23.56 -1.07 10.98
C GLU A 365 23.72 -1.31 9.48
N GLU A 366 24.19 -2.50 9.13
CA GLU A 366 24.24 -3.02 7.77
C GLU A 366 23.63 -4.42 7.78
N HIS A 367 22.72 -4.70 6.86
CA HIS A 367 22.12 -6.03 6.74
C HIS A 367 22.47 -6.67 5.39
N GLY A 368 22.34 -8.00 5.34
CA GLY A 368 22.70 -8.79 4.18
C GLY A 368 21.86 -10.06 4.07
N ASN A 369 21.46 -10.42 2.84
CA ASN A 369 20.77 -11.66 2.53
C ASN A 369 21.24 -12.21 1.17
N ASP A 370 21.42 -13.52 1.06
CA ASP A 370 21.86 -14.18 -0.18
C ASP A 370 20.86 -14.05 -1.35
N TYR A 371 19.62 -13.63 -1.07
CA TYR A 371 18.53 -13.51 -2.04
C TYR A 371 18.06 -12.06 -2.18
N TRP A 372 17.37 -11.54 -1.16
CA TRP A 372 16.92 -10.15 -1.02
C TRP A 372 16.50 -9.86 0.43
N LEU A 373 16.34 -8.58 0.77
CA LEU A 373 15.87 -8.04 2.04
C LEU A 373 14.45 -7.48 1.86
N ASP A 374 13.52 -7.93 2.71
CA ASP A 374 12.14 -7.43 2.69
C ASP A 374 12.03 -6.14 3.52
N LEU A 375 11.29 -5.16 2.99
CA LEU A 375 10.95 -3.95 3.73
C LEU A 375 9.78 -4.23 4.67
N ILE A 376 9.91 -3.84 5.95
CA ILE A 376 8.81 -3.83 6.91
C ILE A 376 8.46 -2.38 7.21
N HIS A 377 7.27 -1.97 6.81
CA HIS A 377 6.75 -0.62 7.05
C HIS A 377 6.80 -0.23 8.53
N GLY A 378 7.14 1.03 8.80
CA GLY A 378 7.39 1.53 10.16
C GLY A 378 8.78 1.22 10.70
N THR A 379 9.67 0.63 9.89
CA THR A 379 11.10 0.47 10.21
C THR A 379 11.99 1.10 9.13
N PRO A 380 13.20 1.55 9.47
CA PRO A 380 13.78 1.62 10.81
C PRO A 380 13.14 2.75 11.65
N ALA A 381 13.21 2.63 12.97
CA ALA A 381 12.72 3.66 13.88
C ALA A 381 13.57 3.72 15.16
N PHE A 382 13.71 4.90 15.76
CA PHE A 382 14.18 4.99 17.14
C PHE A 382 12.99 4.89 18.10
N THR A 383 13.23 4.20 19.20
CA THR A 383 12.43 4.38 20.42
C THR A 383 12.67 5.78 21.00
N PRO A 384 11.73 6.36 21.75
CA PRO A 384 11.95 7.64 22.43
C PRO A 384 13.21 7.67 23.31
N ASP A 385 13.60 6.55 23.93
CA ASP A 385 14.84 6.42 24.71
C ASP A 385 16.12 6.14 23.88
N GLY A 386 16.02 6.00 22.56
CA GLY A 386 17.14 6.02 21.61
C GLY A 386 17.70 4.66 21.19
N ARG A 387 17.00 3.55 21.50
CA ARG A 387 17.30 2.23 20.93
C ARG A 387 16.78 2.14 19.49
N LEU A 388 17.56 1.51 18.62
CA LEU A 388 17.25 1.36 17.20
C LEU A 388 16.42 0.10 16.95
N ILE A 389 15.30 0.25 16.25
CA ILE A 389 14.44 -0.84 15.81
C ILE A 389 14.59 -1.04 14.29
N CYS A 390 14.96 -2.26 13.89
CA CYS A 390 15.14 -2.64 12.49
C CYS A 390 14.42 -3.96 12.16
N ALA A 391 14.04 -4.11 10.90
CA ALA A 391 13.56 -5.38 10.36
C ALA A 391 14.69 -6.41 10.24
N MET A 392 14.35 -7.70 10.32
CA MET A 392 15.26 -8.80 10.08
C MET A 392 14.53 -9.98 9.44
N ASN A 393 14.98 -10.41 8.26
CA ASN A 393 14.55 -11.68 7.67
C ASN A 393 15.37 -12.81 8.31
N ASP A 394 14.93 -13.33 9.45
CA ASP A 394 15.65 -14.35 10.22
C ASP A 394 15.51 -15.72 9.53
N MET A 395 16.48 -16.02 8.66
CA MET A 395 16.53 -17.25 7.87
C MET A 395 16.71 -18.51 8.73
N ASP A 396 17.28 -18.40 9.94
CA ASP A 396 17.57 -19.56 10.80
C ASP A 396 16.30 -20.11 11.46
N VAL A 397 15.36 -19.23 11.81
CA VAL A 397 14.05 -19.60 12.38
C VAL A 397 12.89 -19.36 11.42
N ASP A 398 13.19 -19.02 10.16
CA ASP A 398 12.22 -18.78 9.09
C ASP A 398 11.12 -17.78 9.51
N THR A 399 11.53 -16.63 10.07
CA THR A 399 10.61 -15.60 10.58
C THR A 399 11.05 -14.18 10.22
N ASN A 400 10.13 -13.35 9.75
CA ASN A 400 10.31 -11.89 9.67
C ASN A 400 10.17 -11.30 11.08
N ARG A 401 11.29 -10.80 11.62
CA ARG A 401 11.43 -10.35 13.02
C ARG A 401 11.82 -8.88 13.09
N LEU A 402 11.68 -8.33 14.29
CA LEU A 402 12.28 -7.03 14.63
C LEU A 402 13.47 -7.25 15.55
N THR A 403 14.46 -6.37 15.39
CA THR A 403 15.62 -6.25 16.24
C THR A 403 15.54 -4.98 17.07
N VAL A 404 16.18 -5.01 18.24
CA VAL A 404 16.50 -3.84 19.04
C VAL A 404 18.01 -3.80 19.19
N ASP A 405 18.64 -2.76 18.68
CA ASP A 405 20.11 -2.60 18.60
C ASP A 405 20.80 -3.87 18.05
N GLY A 406 20.32 -4.35 16.88
CA GLY A 406 20.80 -5.55 16.20
C GLY A 406 20.45 -6.90 16.87
N THR A 407 19.72 -6.89 17.99
CA THR A 407 19.34 -8.13 18.70
C THR A 407 17.86 -8.46 18.47
N PRO A 408 17.51 -9.63 17.89
CA PRO A 408 16.12 -9.96 17.59
C PRO A 408 15.32 -10.27 18.86
N PHE A 409 14.17 -9.60 19.05
CA PHE A 409 13.35 -9.73 20.26
C PHE A 409 11.95 -10.30 20.00
N THR A 410 11.39 -10.16 18.80
CA THR A 410 10.05 -10.68 18.49
C THR A 410 10.02 -12.21 18.45
N PRO A 411 8.93 -12.91 18.83
CA PRO A 411 8.92 -14.37 18.87
C PRO A 411 9.13 -15.05 17.51
N ALA A 412 9.81 -16.20 17.49
CA ALA A 412 9.87 -17.05 16.29
C ALA A 412 8.48 -17.58 15.92
N GLY A 413 8.17 -17.66 14.63
CA GLY A 413 6.87 -18.07 14.11
C GLY A 413 5.80 -16.98 14.15
N LEU A 414 6.12 -15.79 14.66
CA LEU A 414 5.28 -14.60 14.55
C LEU A 414 5.88 -13.68 13.48
N GLN A 415 5.37 -13.80 12.26
CA GLN A 415 5.82 -13.06 11.09
C GLN A 415 5.36 -11.60 11.21
N VAL A 416 6.28 -10.67 11.47
CA VAL A 416 5.97 -9.25 11.49
C VAL A 416 5.77 -8.76 10.05
N ARG A 417 4.62 -8.12 9.80
CA ARG A 417 4.27 -7.54 8.50
C ARG A 417 4.44 -6.03 8.46
N GLU A 418 4.10 -5.37 9.56
CA GLU A 418 4.05 -3.91 9.66
C GLU A 418 4.25 -3.50 11.11
N VAL A 419 5.01 -2.42 11.32
CA VAL A 419 5.11 -1.71 12.59
C VAL A 419 4.20 -0.50 12.54
N LEU A 420 3.20 -0.47 13.43
CA LEU A 420 2.18 0.56 13.50
C LEU A 420 2.58 1.70 14.45
N ASP A 421 3.33 1.39 15.50
CA ASP A 421 3.83 2.36 16.49
C ASP A 421 4.99 1.79 17.33
N VAL A 422 5.89 2.65 17.80
CA VAL A 422 7.07 2.31 18.62
C VAL A 422 7.11 3.19 19.86
N THR A 423 7.18 2.59 21.05
CA THR A 423 7.31 3.31 22.34
C THR A 423 8.55 2.84 23.10
N ASP A 424 8.77 3.36 24.31
CA ASP A 424 9.83 2.87 25.19
C ASP A 424 9.56 1.46 25.72
N ASP A 425 8.30 1.03 25.75
CA ASP A 425 7.90 -0.22 26.38
C ASP A 425 7.63 -1.35 25.39
N ASP A 426 7.09 -1.00 24.22
CA ASP A 426 6.60 -1.96 23.24
C ASP A 426 6.64 -1.46 21.79
N VAL A 427 6.43 -2.40 20.88
CA VAL A 427 6.13 -2.15 19.47
C VAL A 427 4.74 -2.71 19.16
N LEU A 428 3.89 -1.88 18.57
CA LEU A 428 2.58 -2.28 18.03
C LEU A 428 2.79 -2.76 16.59
N CYS A 429 2.36 -3.99 16.28
CA CYS A 429 2.60 -4.60 14.98
C CYS A 429 1.36 -5.27 14.41
N VAL A 430 1.30 -5.35 13.07
CA VAL A 430 0.51 -6.35 12.36
C VAL A 430 1.37 -7.59 12.16
N VAL A 431 0.83 -8.77 12.52
CA VAL A 431 1.54 -10.04 12.45
C VAL A 431 0.70 -11.14 11.82
N GLN A 432 1.40 -12.16 11.31
CA GLN A 432 0.83 -13.45 10.97
C GLN A 432 1.51 -14.54 11.78
N ARG A 433 0.81 -15.64 12.01
CA ARG A 433 1.37 -16.79 12.72
C ARG A 433 1.71 -17.92 11.77
N THR A 434 2.87 -18.54 11.97
CA THR A 434 3.27 -19.82 11.40
C THR A 434 3.05 -20.93 12.44
N PRO A 435 1.95 -21.72 12.37
CA PRO A 435 1.60 -22.69 13.41
C PRO A 435 2.64 -23.80 13.61
N GLU A 436 3.44 -24.10 12.58
CA GLU A 436 4.53 -25.08 12.64
C GLU A 436 5.69 -24.64 13.55
N ILE A 437 5.85 -23.34 13.77
CA ILE A 437 6.95 -22.75 14.56
C ILE A 437 6.41 -22.26 15.91
N LEU A 438 5.23 -21.63 15.92
CA LEU A 438 4.56 -21.16 17.14
C LEU A 438 3.29 -22.02 17.40
N PRO A 439 3.37 -23.08 18.21
CA PRO A 439 2.24 -24.00 18.42
C PRO A 439 1.15 -23.40 19.30
N GLU A 440 -0.06 -23.97 19.24
CA GLU A 440 -1.22 -23.52 20.02
C GLU A 440 -0.98 -23.47 21.53
N SER A 441 -0.15 -24.37 22.06
CA SER A 441 0.19 -24.42 23.49
C SER A 441 0.88 -23.16 24.01
N ASP A 442 1.48 -22.38 23.11
CA ASP A 442 2.30 -21.24 23.44
C ASP A 442 1.56 -19.91 23.14
N LEU A 443 0.28 -20.00 22.75
CA LEU A 443 -0.53 -18.82 22.45
C LEU A 443 -1.11 -18.17 23.71
N PRO A 444 -1.19 -16.83 23.72
CA PRO A 444 -1.94 -16.08 24.72
C PRO A 444 -3.41 -16.52 24.79
N PHE A 445 -3.99 -16.40 25.98
CA PHE A 445 -5.37 -16.85 26.26
C PHE A 445 -6.40 -16.36 25.24
N LEU A 446 -6.24 -15.11 24.75
CA LEU A 446 -7.18 -14.48 23.83
C LEU A 446 -7.34 -15.28 22.51
N TRP A 447 -6.29 -15.93 22.02
CA TRP A 447 -6.34 -16.70 20.76
C TRP A 447 -6.58 -18.21 20.96
N GLN A 448 -6.64 -18.70 22.20
CA GLN A 448 -6.69 -20.16 22.44
C GLN A 448 -7.98 -20.80 21.91
N SER A 449 -9.11 -20.07 21.91
CA SER A 449 -10.39 -20.60 21.44
C SER A 449 -10.53 -20.75 19.92
N ASN A 450 -9.68 -20.05 19.17
CA ASN A 450 -9.70 -19.96 17.70
C ASN A 450 -8.27 -20.07 17.12
N ALA A 451 -7.40 -20.81 17.81
CA ALA A 451 -5.99 -20.92 17.48
C ALA A 451 -5.71 -21.50 16.09
N SER A 452 -6.63 -22.28 15.50
CA SER A 452 -6.47 -22.79 14.13
C SER A 452 -6.56 -21.70 13.06
N ASP A 453 -7.22 -20.59 13.37
CA ASP A 453 -7.58 -19.55 12.41
C ASP A 453 -6.63 -18.36 12.48
N HIS A 454 -5.94 -18.18 13.61
CA HIS A 454 -4.74 -17.34 13.73
C HIS A 454 -3.53 -18.06 13.12
N ASP A 455 -3.51 -18.12 11.79
CA ASP A 455 -2.40 -18.62 10.98
C ASP A 455 -2.00 -17.61 9.89
N ALA A 456 -1.32 -18.06 8.82
CA ALA A 456 -0.89 -17.20 7.72
C ALA A 456 -2.05 -16.43 7.06
N ARG A 457 -3.30 -16.85 7.23
CA ARG A 457 -4.46 -16.18 6.62
C ARG A 457 -4.92 -14.95 7.42
N SER A 458 -4.58 -14.85 8.71
CA SER A 458 -5.04 -13.79 9.61
C SER A 458 -3.93 -12.76 9.84
N PHE A 459 -4.26 -11.48 9.66
CA PHE A 459 -3.37 -10.34 9.90
C PHE A 459 -3.86 -9.70 11.19
N ASP A 460 -3.19 -10.04 12.28
CA ASP A 460 -3.61 -9.68 13.62
C ASP A 460 -2.77 -8.55 14.20
N VAL A 461 -3.38 -7.74 15.06
CA VAL A 461 -2.66 -6.67 15.77
C VAL A 461 -2.19 -7.19 17.13
N VAL A 462 -0.90 -7.02 17.41
CA VAL A 462 -0.27 -7.40 18.67
C VAL A 462 0.58 -6.25 19.22
N SER A 463 0.78 -6.22 20.54
CA SER A 463 1.84 -5.46 21.19
C SER A 463 2.95 -6.43 21.61
N ILE A 464 4.21 -6.09 21.31
CA ILE A 464 5.39 -6.89 21.64
C ILE A 464 6.37 -6.02 22.45
N ARG A 465 6.67 -6.44 23.68
CA ARG A 465 7.69 -5.81 24.52
C ARG A 465 9.09 -6.25 24.13
N TYR A 466 10.08 -5.43 24.46
CA TYR A 466 11.49 -5.68 24.16
C TYR A 466 12.11 -6.90 24.88
N ASP A 467 11.42 -7.47 25.88
CA ASP A 467 11.80 -8.74 26.50
C ASP A 467 11.25 -9.98 25.77
N GLY A 468 10.52 -9.76 24.67
CA GLY A 468 9.89 -10.79 23.84
C GLY A 468 8.51 -11.23 24.34
N THR A 469 8.01 -10.67 25.45
CA THR A 469 6.61 -10.89 25.85
C THR A 469 5.68 -10.15 24.90
N TRP A 470 4.55 -10.75 24.57
CA TRP A 470 3.60 -10.17 23.62
C TRP A 470 2.17 -10.49 23.99
N GLU A 471 1.25 -9.64 23.55
CA GLU A 471 -0.18 -9.83 23.72
C GLU A 471 -0.96 -9.40 22.47
N PRO A 472 -1.98 -10.18 22.06
CA PRO A 472 -2.86 -9.80 20.98
C PRO A 472 -3.87 -8.75 21.41
N LEU A 473 -4.12 -7.82 20.50
CA LEU A 473 -5.12 -6.76 20.65
C LEU A 473 -6.36 -7.01 19.78
N THR A 474 -6.26 -7.91 18.79
CA THR A 474 -7.39 -8.43 18.02
C THR A 474 -7.72 -9.85 18.45
N TYR A 475 -9.01 -10.14 18.64
CA TYR A 475 -9.49 -11.47 19.05
C TYR A 475 -9.96 -12.34 17.88
N ALA A 476 -10.69 -11.75 16.94
CA ALA A 476 -11.23 -12.49 15.79
C ALA A 476 -10.17 -12.56 14.69
N PRO A 477 -10.01 -13.70 14.00
CA PRO A 477 -9.15 -13.76 12.83
C PRO A 477 -9.71 -12.82 11.75
N GLY A 478 -8.82 -12.16 11.01
CA GLY A 478 -9.24 -11.19 10.01
C GLY A 478 -8.08 -10.46 9.38
N GLN A 479 -8.37 -9.38 8.67
CA GLN A 479 -7.37 -8.38 8.31
C GLN A 479 -7.55 -7.14 9.16
N TRP A 480 -6.68 -6.96 10.14
CA TRP A 480 -6.77 -5.88 11.13
C TRP A 480 -5.58 -4.94 11.07
N SER A 481 -5.85 -3.67 11.36
CA SER A 481 -4.85 -2.64 11.62
C SER A 481 -5.33 -1.76 12.78
N MET A 482 -4.41 -0.99 13.37
CA MET A 482 -4.69 -0.15 14.52
C MET A 482 -3.90 1.15 14.48
N SER A 483 -4.52 2.24 14.95
CA SER A 483 -3.83 3.48 15.32
C SER A 483 -4.04 3.72 16.81
N ARG A 484 -3.03 4.15 17.55
CA ARG A 484 -3.13 4.48 18.98
C ARG A 484 -2.58 5.88 19.28
N ALA A 485 -3.17 6.55 20.26
CA ALA A 485 -2.64 7.77 20.87
C ALA A 485 -3.20 7.92 22.29
N GLY A 486 -2.35 8.31 23.23
CA GLY A 486 -2.74 8.44 24.64
C GLY A 486 -3.41 7.17 25.18
N ASN A 487 -4.64 7.30 25.66
CA ASN A 487 -5.44 6.21 26.23
C ASN A 487 -6.44 5.59 25.24
N GLY A 488 -6.39 5.98 23.97
CA GLY A 488 -7.33 5.55 22.94
C GLY A 488 -6.65 4.88 21.74
N CYS A 489 -7.44 4.10 21.02
CA CYS A 489 -7.06 3.48 19.76
C CYS A 489 -8.24 3.39 18.79
N VAL A 490 -7.95 3.25 17.51
CA VAL A 490 -8.93 2.83 16.51
C VAL A 490 -8.47 1.50 15.96
N VAL A 491 -9.35 0.52 16.02
CA VAL A 491 -9.17 -0.79 15.38
C VAL A 491 -10.03 -0.81 14.12
N THR A 492 -9.44 -1.21 13.00
CA THR A 492 -10.13 -1.30 11.72
C THR A 492 -9.80 -2.62 11.05
N GLY A 493 -10.79 -3.25 10.43
CA GLY A 493 -10.56 -4.51 9.73
C GLY A 493 -11.81 -5.24 9.29
N ARG A 494 -11.61 -6.44 8.74
CA ARG A 494 -12.68 -7.31 8.24
C ARG A 494 -12.27 -8.77 8.39
N GLY A 495 -13.18 -9.60 8.91
CA GLY A 495 -13.06 -11.06 8.91
C GLY A 495 -13.91 -11.73 7.83
N MET A 496 -14.10 -13.04 7.95
CA MET A 496 -14.99 -13.79 7.05
C MET A 496 -16.49 -13.64 7.36
N ASP A 497 -16.82 -13.26 8.59
CA ASP A 497 -18.21 -13.10 9.04
C ASP A 497 -18.83 -11.74 8.67
N ASP A 498 -17.98 -10.78 8.26
CA ASP A 498 -18.40 -9.40 7.99
C ASP A 498 -18.26 -9.05 6.50
N ALA A 499 -19.38 -8.66 5.88
CA ALA A 499 -19.36 -8.14 4.51
C ALA A 499 -18.83 -6.70 4.42
N THR A 500 -18.89 -5.94 5.51
CA THR A 500 -18.40 -4.56 5.60
C THR A 500 -17.14 -4.47 6.44
N VAL A 501 -16.34 -3.42 6.25
CA VAL A 501 -15.23 -3.12 7.16
C VAL A 501 -15.82 -2.71 8.51
N GLN A 502 -15.28 -3.25 9.58
CA GLN A 502 -15.55 -2.82 10.95
C GLN A 502 -14.50 -1.78 11.35
N MET A 503 -14.95 -0.67 11.93
CA MET A 503 -14.07 0.34 12.52
C MET A 503 -14.62 0.75 13.87
N GLN A 504 -13.78 0.72 14.90
CA GLN A 504 -14.16 1.01 16.27
C GLN A 504 -13.12 1.95 16.88
N HIS A 505 -13.58 3.09 17.39
CA HIS A 505 -12.79 3.99 18.20
C HIS A 505 -12.98 3.60 19.67
N CYS A 506 -11.91 3.26 20.35
CA CYS A 506 -11.90 2.74 21.71
C CYS A 506 -11.08 3.65 22.61
N MET A 507 -11.54 3.92 23.82
CA MET A 507 -10.79 4.71 24.81
C MET A 507 -10.99 4.17 26.22
N ASN A 508 -9.91 4.11 26.99
CA ASN A 508 -9.99 3.81 28.42
C ASN A 508 -10.32 5.09 29.20
N ILE A 509 -11.43 5.07 29.94
CA ILE A 509 -11.89 6.18 30.79
C ILE A 509 -11.85 5.75 32.25
N ALA A 510 -11.32 6.62 33.11
CA ALA A 510 -11.36 6.43 34.56
C ALA A 510 -12.77 6.76 35.09
N THR A 511 -13.42 5.79 35.70
CA THR A 511 -14.74 5.95 36.35
C THR A 511 -14.61 5.63 37.83
N THR A 512 -15.30 6.36 38.71
CA THR A 512 -15.29 6.05 40.15
C THR A 512 -16.48 5.17 40.50
N ASP A 513 -16.24 4.00 41.11
CA ASP A 513 -17.30 3.09 41.55
C ASP A 513 -18.09 3.64 42.75
N GLU A 514 -19.19 2.95 43.12
CA GLU A 514 -20.03 3.34 44.27
C GLU A 514 -19.26 3.39 45.62
N ASN A 515 -18.07 2.80 45.70
CA ASN A 515 -17.22 2.77 46.88
C ASN A 515 -16.11 3.85 46.86
N GLY A 516 -16.02 4.67 45.81
CA GLY A 516 -14.98 5.69 45.67
C GLY A 516 -13.66 5.14 45.10
N THR A 517 -13.68 4.00 44.42
CA THR A 517 -12.52 3.36 43.78
C THR A 517 -12.51 3.70 42.30
N ASP A 518 -11.39 4.18 41.78
CA ASP A 518 -11.23 4.40 40.36
C ASP A 518 -11.09 3.05 39.63
N VAL A 519 -11.98 2.80 38.68
CA VAL A 519 -11.99 1.66 37.76
C VAL A 519 -11.89 2.17 36.33
N ALA A 520 -10.94 1.63 35.57
CA ALA A 520 -10.84 1.91 34.15
C ALA A 520 -11.92 1.13 33.41
N SER A 521 -12.74 1.84 32.64
CA SER A 521 -13.75 1.26 31.76
C SER A 521 -13.39 1.58 30.32
N MET A 522 -13.42 0.59 29.44
CA MET A 522 -13.23 0.81 28.00
C MET A 522 -14.54 1.24 27.38
N VAL A 523 -14.56 2.43 26.78
CA VAL A 523 -15.66 2.91 25.93
C VAL A 523 -15.33 2.54 24.48
N VAL A 524 -16.34 2.04 23.76
CA VAL A 524 -16.23 1.67 22.36
C VAL A 524 -17.27 2.47 21.57
N ALA A 525 -16.80 3.29 20.64
CA ALA A 525 -17.58 4.03 19.67
C ALA A 525 -17.45 3.35 18.29
N PRO A 526 -18.46 2.56 17.86
CA PRO A 526 -18.50 2.05 16.49
C PRO A 526 -18.58 3.21 15.50
N ILE A 527 -17.75 3.18 14.46
CA ILE A 527 -17.80 4.16 13.37
C ILE A 527 -18.74 3.64 12.27
N GLU A 528 -19.67 4.48 11.80
CA GLU A 528 -20.67 4.08 10.82
C GLU A 528 -20.03 3.68 9.48
N ASN A 529 -20.61 2.67 8.84
CA ASN A 529 -20.21 2.19 7.52
C ASN A 529 -21.42 2.25 6.58
N HIS A 530 -21.31 3.04 5.51
CA HIS A 530 -22.38 3.29 4.53
C HIS A 530 -22.19 2.47 3.25
N ALA A 531 -21.24 1.54 3.23
CA ALA A 531 -20.96 0.72 2.05
C ALA A 531 -22.09 -0.26 1.75
N GLU A 532 -22.29 -0.48 0.45
CA GLU A 532 -23.15 -1.55 -0.04
C GLU A 532 -22.51 -2.92 0.30
N THR A 533 -23.33 -3.96 0.40
CA THR A 533 -22.87 -5.34 0.54
C THR A 533 -23.20 -6.14 -0.71
N PRO A 534 -22.47 -7.22 -1.03
CA PRO A 534 -22.78 -8.08 -2.19
C PRO A 534 -24.18 -8.72 -2.13
N GLY A 535 -24.79 -8.80 -0.94
CA GLY A 535 -26.10 -9.43 -0.74
C GLY A 535 -26.07 -10.97 -0.73
N PHE A 536 -24.88 -11.56 -0.58
CA PHE A 536 -24.65 -13.00 -0.38
C PHE A 536 -23.41 -13.20 0.48
N THR A 537 -23.30 -14.36 1.12
CA THR A 537 -22.11 -14.80 1.86
C THR A 537 -21.37 -15.85 1.03
N PRO A 538 -20.06 -15.68 0.75
CA PRO A 538 -19.26 -16.69 0.10
C PRO A 538 -19.22 -18.03 0.86
N ASN A 539 -19.42 -19.13 0.14
CA ASN A 539 -19.30 -20.50 0.63
C ASN A 539 -17.84 -20.97 0.49
N VAL A 540 -16.99 -20.42 1.36
CA VAL A 540 -15.54 -20.64 1.35
C VAL A 540 -15.16 -21.74 2.32
N HIS A 541 -14.30 -22.64 1.86
CA HIS A 541 -13.66 -23.67 2.66
C HIS A 541 -12.16 -23.50 2.57
N PHE A 542 -11.53 -23.15 3.69
CA PHE A 542 -10.08 -23.10 3.78
C PHE A 542 -9.51 -24.49 4.03
N THR A 543 -8.41 -24.79 3.36
CA THR A 543 -7.69 -26.05 3.51
C THR A 543 -6.22 -25.88 3.12
N ARG A 544 -5.45 -26.96 3.22
CA ARG A 544 -4.07 -27.01 2.74
C ARG A 544 -3.89 -28.15 1.75
N LEU A 545 -3.42 -27.84 0.54
CA LEU A 545 -3.32 -28.81 -0.56
C LEU A 545 -1.91 -29.36 -0.74
N GLY A 546 -1.85 -30.66 -1.07
CA GLY A 546 -0.65 -31.37 -1.49
C GLY A 546 0.42 -31.53 -0.40
N GLU A 547 1.56 -32.11 -0.78
CA GLU A 547 2.68 -32.37 0.14
C GLU A 547 3.28 -31.09 0.73
N ARG A 548 3.20 -29.97 0.00
CA ARG A 548 3.69 -28.65 0.42
C ARG A 548 2.72 -27.88 1.31
N LYS A 549 1.53 -28.44 1.57
CA LYS A 549 0.47 -27.82 2.39
C LYS A 549 0.18 -26.39 1.94
N LEU A 550 -0.05 -26.19 0.64
CA LEU A 550 -0.34 -24.90 0.05
C LEU A 550 -1.64 -24.35 0.67
N TYR A 551 -1.64 -23.12 1.19
CA TYR A 551 -2.87 -22.53 1.72
C TYR A 551 -3.84 -22.33 0.55
N THR A 552 -5.06 -22.79 0.73
CA THR A 552 -6.07 -22.80 -0.32
C THR A 552 -7.44 -22.38 0.21
N ALA A 553 -8.11 -21.53 -0.55
CA ALA A 553 -9.55 -21.29 -0.44
C ALA A 553 -10.28 -22.03 -1.58
N ILE A 554 -11.22 -22.91 -1.22
CA ILE A 554 -12.14 -23.56 -2.15
C ILE A 554 -13.50 -22.89 -2.00
N VAL A 555 -14.03 -22.32 -3.09
CA VAL A 555 -15.35 -21.69 -3.10
C VAL A 555 -16.31 -22.56 -3.89
N LEU A 556 -17.35 -23.03 -3.22
CA LEU A 556 -18.38 -23.89 -3.79
C LEU A 556 -19.63 -23.07 -4.17
N PRO A 557 -20.49 -23.58 -5.07
CA PRO A 557 -21.76 -22.92 -5.36
C PRO A 557 -22.57 -22.65 -4.07
N SER A 558 -23.30 -21.55 -4.05
CA SER A 558 -24.23 -21.21 -2.97
C SER A 558 -25.29 -22.31 -2.82
N SER A 559 -25.83 -22.52 -1.63
CA SER A 559 -26.80 -23.61 -1.39
C SER A 559 -28.08 -23.51 -2.23
N ASP A 560 -28.45 -22.31 -2.67
CA ASP A 560 -29.61 -22.02 -3.52
C ASP A 560 -29.23 -21.83 -5.02
N SER A 561 -27.96 -22.06 -5.35
CA SER A 561 -27.48 -22.13 -6.71
C SER A 561 -28.08 -23.32 -7.45
N GLU A 562 -28.30 -23.18 -8.76
CA GLU A 562 -28.75 -24.31 -9.58
C GLU A 562 -27.68 -25.40 -9.71
N TYR A 563 -26.43 -25.06 -9.42
CA TYR A 563 -25.28 -25.95 -9.46
C TYR A 563 -24.94 -26.60 -8.10
N ALA A 564 -25.66 -26.25 -7.02
CA ALA A 564 -25.40 -26.74 -5.67
C ALA A 564 -25.53 -28.28 -5.54
N HIS A 565 -26.29 -28.90 -6.43
CA HIS A 565 -26.61 -30.33 -6.42
C HIS A 565 -25.94 -31.11 -7.55
N GLU A 566 -25.07 -30.47 -8.33
CA GLU A 566 -24.30 -31.17 -9.35
C GLU A 566 -23.30 -32.13 -8.69
N ALA A 567 -23.16 -33.31 -9.27
CA ALA A 567 -22.25 -34.33 -8.72
C ALA A 567 -20.79 -34.08 -9.13
N ILE A 568 -20.59 -33.43 -10.28
CA ILE A 568 -19.28 -33.18 -10.88
C ILE A 568 -19.30 -31.78 -11.50
N LEU A 569 -18.31 -30.94 -11.17
CA LEU A 569 -18.19 -29.59 -11.72
C LEU A 569 -16.80 -29.34 -12.30
N PRO A 570 -16.68 -28.49 -13.36
CA PRO A 570 -15.38 -27.99 -13.81
C PRO A 570 -14.69 -27.17 -12.70
N VAL A 571 -13.36 -27.09 -12.78
CA VAL A 571 -12.54 -26.34 -11.83
C VAL A 571 -12.09 -25.04 -12.45
N LEU A 572 -12.18 -23.94 -11.70
CA LEU A 572 -11.62 -22.65 -12.06
C LEU A 572 -10.53 -22.28 -11.05
N MET A 573 -9.27 -22.35 -11.48
CA MET A 573 -8.15 -21.80 -10.71
C MET A 573 -8.16 -20.27 -10.84
N LYS A 574 -8.13 -19.57 -9.70
CA LYS A 574 -8.04 -18.10 -9.61
C LYS A 574 -6.91 -17.67 -8.65
N PRO A 575 -5.64 -18.03 -8.91
CA PRO A 575 -4.51 -17.55 -8.12
C PRO A 575 -4.05 -16.15 -8.60
N TYR A 576 -3.47 -15.38 -7.69
CA TYR A 576 -2.47 -14.37 -8.05
C TYR A 576 -1.11 -15.05 -8.19
N GLY A 577 -0.66 -15.72 -7.12
CA GLY A 577 0.48 -16.65 -7.14
C GLY A 577 1.87 -16.04 -7.37
N GLY A 578 1.99 -14.71 -7.42
CA GLY A 578 3.25 -13.98 -7.51
C GLY A 578 3.78 -13.51 -6.14
N PRO A 579 5.04 -13.08 -6.08
CA PRO A 579 5.63 -12.54 -4.86
C PRO A 579 5.01 -11.20 -4.44
N GLY A 580 5.18 -10.85 -3.17
CA GLY A 580 4.69 -9.60 -2.59
C GLY A 580 3.18 -9.54 -2.32
N PHE A 581 2.40 -10.55 -2.74
CA PHE A 581 0.95 -10.56 -2.56
C PHE A 581 0.43 -11.91 -2.07
N GLN A 582 -0.57 -11.88 -1.20
CA GLN A 582 -1.25 -13.04 -0.64
C GLN A 582 -2.75 -12.92 -0.90
N GLN A 583 -3.41 -14.00 -1.29
CA GLN A 583 -4.84 -13.99 -1.67
C GLN A 583 -5.69 -14.92 -0.81
N VAL A 584 -5.10 -15.93 -0.17
CA VAL A 584 -5.76 -16.82 0.79
C VAL A 584 -5.62 -16.21 2.18
N ILE A 585 -6.60 -15.40 2.58
CA ILE A 585 -6.61 -14.60 3.80
C ILE A 585 -8.03 -14.53 4.39
N GLU A 586 -8.16 -14.29 5.69
CA GLU A 586 -9.42 -14.25 6.44
C GLU A 586 -10.17 -12.92 6.19
N SER A 587 -10.60 -12.66 4.96
CA SER A 587 -11.36 -11.46 4.61
C SER A 587 -12.38 -11.75 3.52
N GLN A 588 -13.67 -11.57 3.85
CA GLN A 588 -14.77 -11.97 2.97
C GLN A 588 -14.69 -11.32 1.57
N SER A 589 -14.15 -10.10 1.47
CA SER A 589 -13.97 -9.36 0.20
C SER A 589 -13.22 -10.11 -0.87
N PHE A 590 -12.24 -10.93 -0.47
CA PHE A 590 -11.37 -11.64 -1.41
C PHE A 590 -12.11 -12.74 -2.18
N TYR A 591 -13.29 -13.12 -1.70
CA TYR A 591 -14.04 -14.28 -2.20
C TYR A 591 -15.37 -13.95 -2.87
N TRP A 592 -15.77 -12.68 -2.96
CA TRP A 592 -17.04 -12.33 -3.63
C TRP A 592 -17.04 -12.63 -5.13
N ASP A 593 -15.95 -12.31 -5.83
CA ASP A 593 -15.77 -12.67 -7.24
C ASP A 593 -15.75 -14.20 -7.42
N ALA A 594 -15.05 -14.90 -6.52
CA ALA A 594 -14.97 -16.36 -6.56
C ALA A 594 -16.35 -17.00 -6.33
N GLN A 595 -17.16 -16.44 -5.44
CA GLN A 595 -18.53 -16.91 -5.23
C GLN A 595 -19.40 -16.68 -6.46
N TRP A 596 -19.28 -15.53 -7.11
CA TRP A 596 -19.99 -15.28 -8.38
C TRP A 596 -19.66 -16.33 -9.42
N TRP A 597 -18.37 -16.68 -9.58
CA TRP A 597 -17.89 -17.75 -10.46
C TRP A 597 -18.38 -19.13 -10.04
N ALA A 598 -18.38 -19.44 -8.75
CA ALA A 598 -18.89 -20.71 -8.23
C ALA A 598 -20.39 -20.87 -8.58
N ASP A 599 -21.16 -19.79 -8.52
CA ASP A 599 -22.55 -19.75 -8.95
C ASP A 599 -22.76 -19.67 -10.47
N GLN A 600 -21.66 -19.52 -11.23
CA GLN A 600 -21.64 -19.88 -12.65
C GLN A 600 -21.36 -21.37 -12.84
N GLY A 601 -21.31 -22.20 -11.79
CA GLY A 601 -21.16 -23.67 -11.81
C GLY A 601 -19.73 -24.16 -11.95
N TYR A 602 -18.82 -23.56 -11.18
CA TYR A 602 -17.42 -23.99 -11.06
C TYR A 602 -17.13 -24.35 -9.61
N ILE A 603 -16.17 -25.24 -9.40
CA ILE A 603 -15.40 -25.27 -8.14
C ILE A 603 -14.28 -24.24 -8.32
N VAL A 604 -14.31 -23.14 -7.56
CA VAL A 604 -13.31 -22.08 -7.68
C VAL A 604 -12.23 -22.28 -6.64
N VAL A 605 -10.97 -22.27 -7.06
CA VAL A 605 -9.83 -22.59 -6.20
C VAL A 605 -8.81 -21.46 -6.28
N THR A 606 -8.49 -20.86 -5.14
CA THR A 606 -7.39 -19.91 -4.98
C THR A 606 -6.35 -20.54 -4.08
N THR A 607 -5.11 -20.63 -4.54
CA THR A 607 -4.02 -21.29 -3.79
C THR A 607 -2.77 -20.41 -3.80
N ASP A 608 -2.26 -20.16 -2.60
CA ASP A 608 -1.01 -19.43 -2.37
C ASP A 608 0.18 -20.40 -2.32
N GLY A 609 1.03 -20.30 -3.33
CA GLY A 609 2.22 -21.12 -3.54
C GLY A 609 3.50 -20.49 -2.99
N ARG A 610 4.63 -21.16 -3.21
CA ARG A 610 5.97 -20.64 -2.91
C ARG A 610 6.17 -19.29 -3.59
N GLY A 611 6.81 -18.35 -2.87
CA GLY A 611 6.94 -16.95 -3.28
C GLY A 611 5.89 -16.00 -2.68
N THR A 612 4.70 -16.50 -2.32
CA THR A 612 3.67 -15.67 -1.66
C THR A 612 4.00 -15.45 -0.18
N THR A 613 3.74 -14.24 0.33
CA THR A 613 4.10 -13.85 1.71
C THR A 613 3.30 -14.58 2.79
N GLY A 614 3.77 -14.53 4.04
CA GLY A 614 3.04 -14.99 5.23
C GLY A 614 3.41 -16.39 5.71
N ARG A 615 4.41 -17.03 5.08
CA ARG A 615 4.92 -18.35 5.48
C ARG A 615 6.39 -18.37 5.89
N GLY A 616 7.05 -17.22 5.91
CA GLY A 616 8.43 -17.07 6.33
C GLY A 616 9.40 -16.81 5.17
N PRO A 617 10.56 -16.19 5.45
CA PRO A 617 11.56 -15.83 4.45
C PRO A 617 11.98 -16.94 3.48
N GLN A 618 12.12 -18.18 3.96
CA GLN A 618 12.54 -19.32 3.13
C GLN A 618 11.47 -19.69 2.10
N TRP A 619 10.19 -19.57 2.47
CA TRP A 619 9.08 -19.81 1.56
C TRP A 619 9.00 -18.75 0.46
N ASP A 620 9.20 -17.48 0.84
CA ASP A 620 9.20 -16.35 -0.08
C ASP A 620 10.36 -16.49 -1.09
N ARG A 621 11.55 -16.87 -0.63
CA ARG A 621 12.78 -16.98 -1.45
C ARG A 621 12.86 -18.22 -2.34
N ALA A 622 11.92 -19.15 -2.21
CA ALA A 622 11.90 -20.38 -3.02
C ALA A 622 11.69 -20.14 -4.53
N ILE A 623 11.29 -18.93 -4.94
CA ILE A 623 11.11 -18.55 -6.35
C ILE A 623 12.33 -17.88 -6.99
N TYR A 624 13.38 -17.58 -6.22
CA TYR A 624 14.53 -16.82 -6.70
C TYR A 624 15.10 -17.42 -8.00
N GLU A 625 15.23 -16.58 -9.03
CA GLU A 625 15.63 -16.89 -10.41
C GLU A 625 14.80 -17.97 -11.14
N THR A 626 13.72 -18.48 -10.54
CA THR A 626 12.98 -19.66 -11.00
C THR A 626 11.46 -19.53 -10.84
N MET A 627 10.97 -18.29 -10.67
CA MET A 627 9.58 -18.00 -10.34
C MET A 627 8.58 -18.60 -11.32
N LYS A 628 8.87 -18.62 -12.63
CA LYS A 628 8.00 -19.25 -13.65
C LYS A 628 7.73 -20.73 -13.34
N SER A 629 8.78 -21.52 -13.15
CA SER A 629 8.64 -22.97 -12.96
C SER A 629 8.07 -23.33 -11.59
N VAL A 630 8.49 -22.62 -10.54
CA VAL A 630 8.09 -22.90 -9.16
C VAL A 630 6.61 -22.56 -8.95
N THR A 631 6.18 -21.39 -9.41
CA THR A 631 4.80 -20.94 -9.21
C THR A 631 3.81 -21.78 -10.02
N LEU A 632 4.17 -22.22 -11.24
CA LEU A 632 3.35 -23.15 -12.03
C LEU A 632 3.25 -24.55 -11.37
N GLU A 633 4.37 -25.10 -10.86
CA GLU A 633 4.40 -26.41 -10.20
C GLU A 633 3.40 -26.46 -9.04
N ASP A 634 3.35 -25.42 -8.21
CA ASP A 634 2.45 -25.37 -7.06
C ASP A 634 0.97 -25.34 -7.48
N GLN A 635 0.62 -24.68 -8.58
CA GLN A 635 -0.76 -24.70 -9.09
C GLN A 635 -1.14 -26.07 -9.67
N ILE A 636 -0.21 -26.75 -10.34
CA ILE A 636 -0.44 -28.12 -10.82
C ILE A 636 -0.67 -29.08 -9.65
N ASP A 637 0.14 -28.96 -8.60
CA ASP A 637 0.03 -29.83 -7.42
C ASP A 637 -1.25 -29.54 -6.63
N ALA A 638 -1.70 -28.29 -6.57
CA ALA A 638 -3.01 -27.93 -6.03
C ALA A 638 -4.14 -28.64 -6.79
N VAL A 639 -4.14 -28.61 -8.14
CA VAL A 639 -5.15 -29.31 -8.96
C VAL A 639 -5.12 -30.82 -8.72
N ARG A 640 -3.93 -31.43 -8.61
CA ARG A 640 -3.78 -32.87 -8.35
C ARG A 640 -4.29 -33.29 -6.97
N ALA A 641 -4.12 -32.44 -5.97
CA ALA A 641 -4.56 -32.71 -4.59
C ALA A 641 -6.05 -32.40 -4.35
N LEU A 642 -6.70 -31.66 -5.23
CA LEU A 642 -8.08 -31.20 -5.07
C LEU A 642 -9.12 -32.33 -4.81
N PRO A 643 -9.07 -33.50 -5.48
CA PRO A 643 -10.04 -34.57 -5.22
C PRO A 643 -10.02 -35.06 -3.77
N GLU A 644 -8.82 -35.21 -3.17
CA GLU A 644 -8.67 -35.65 -1.78
C GLU A 644 -9.25 -34.62 -0.80
N ALA A 645 -8.99 -33.33 -1.05
CA ALA A 645 -9.52 -32.26 -0.21
C ALA A 645 -11.06 -32.15 -0.26
N LEU A 646 -11.66 -32.32 -1.44
CA LEU A 646 -13.11 -32.32 -1.58
C LEU A 646 -13.76 -33.58 -0.97
N GLU A 647 -13.10 -34.74 -1.04
CA GLU A 647 -13.55 -35.94 -0.34
C GLU A 647 -13.52 -35.76 1.18
N ALA A 648 -12.45 -35.16 1.71
CA ALA A 648 -12.35 -34.83 3.14
C ALA A 648 -13.46 -33.87 3.58
N LEU A 649 -13.68 -32.78 2.82
CA LEU A 649 -14.74 -31.82 3.08
C LEU A 649 -16.15 -32.46 3.06
N ALA A 650 -16.41 -33.37 2.12
CA ALA A 650 -17.65 -34.13 2.05
C ALA A 650 -17.86 -35.03 3.29
N GLY A 651 -16.77 -35.60 3.83
CA GLY A 651 -16.79 -36.43 5.03
C GLY A 651 -17.10 -35.64 6.32
N GLU A 652 -16.62 -34.41 6.41
CA GLU A 652 -16.87 -33.51 7.55
C GLU A 652 -18.29 -32.95 7.54
N ASN A 653 -18.83 -32.64 6.36
CA ASN A 653 -20.13 -32.01 6.21
C ASN A 653 -21.14 -32.94 5.50
N ALA A 654 -21.59 -33.99 6.20
CA ALA A 654 -22.54 -34.96 5.67
C ALA A 654 -23.89 -34.38 5.19
N ALA A 655 -24.17 -33.11 5.47
CA ALA A 655 -25.36 -32.38 5.01
C ALA A 655 -25.13 -31.56 3.73
N ALA A 656 -23.88 -31.29 3.33
CA ALA A 656 -23.54 -30.53 2.14
C ALA A 656 -23.26 -31.46 0.94
N ASN A 657 -23.86 -31.15 -0.21
CA ASN A 657 -23.49 -31.81 -1.46
C ASN A 657 -22.18 -31.19 -1.96
N VAL A 658 -21.05 -31.84 -1.70
CA VAL A 658 -19.74 -31.43 -2.21
C VAL A 658 -19.51 -32.09 -3.59
N PRO A 659 -19.44 -31.32 -4.68
CA PRO A 659 -19.21 -31.86 -6.02
C PRO A 659 -17.80 -32.43 -6.15
N GLN A 660 -17.64 -33.48 -6.95
CA GLN A 660 -16.33 -33.96 -7.36
C GLN A 660 -15.72 -33.02 -8.43
N PRO A 661 -14.40 -32.80 -8.43
CA PRO A 661 -13.76 -31.94 -9.40
C PRO A 661 -13.57 -32.67 -10.74
N ASP A 662 -14.00 -32.06 -11.85
CA ASP A 662 -13.68 -32.54 -13.18
C ASP A 662 -12.28 -32.07 -13.62
N LEU A 663 -11.28 -32.90 -13.35
CA LEU A 663 -9.89 -32.60 -13.72
C LEU A 663 -9.62 -32.62 -15.23
N SER A 664 -10.59 -33.02 -16.07
CA SER A 664 -10.49 -32.85 -17.53
C SER A 664 -10.93 -31.45 -18.00
N ARG A 665 -11.58 -30.67 -17.12
CA ARG A 665 -12.13 -29.34 -17.38
C ARG A 665 -11.67 -28.35 -16.30
N VAL A 666 -10.36 -28.12 -16.25
CA VAL A 666 -9.73 -27.12 -15.38
C VAL A 666 -9.39 -25.89 -16.21
N ALA A 667 -9.88 -24.72 -15.83
CA ALA A 667 -9.49 -23.44 -16.42
C ALA A 667 -8.72 -22.58 -15.41
N MET A 668 -7.96 -21.59 -15.90
CA MET A 668 -7.29 -20.60 -15.04
C MET A 668 -7.61 -19.18 -15.48
N ILE A 669 -7.86 -18.30 -14.49
CA ILE A 669 -7.97 -16.86 -14.71
C ILE A 669 -7.10 -16.09 -13.72
N GLY A 670 -6.60 -14.95 -14.16
CA GLY A 670 -5.84 -14.04 -13.30
C GLY A 670 -5.54 -12.70 -13.99
N TRP A 671 -5.08 -11.75 -13.18
CA TRP A 671 -4.67 -10.40 -13.60
C TRP A 671 -3.24 -10.13 -13.14
N SER A 672 -2.47 -9.33 -13.88
CA SER A 672 -1.06 -9.05 -13.58
C SER A 672 -0.26 -10.37 -13.52
N TYR A 673 0.50 -10.64 -12.44
CA TYR A 673 1.20 -11.91 -12.25
C TYR A 673 0.28 -13.13 -12.38
N GLY A 674 -0.97 -13.06 -11.87
CA GLY A 674 -1.96 -14.12 -12.07
C GLY A 674 -2.34 -14.30 -13.54
N GLY A 675 -2.29 -13.24 -14.34
CA GLY A 675 -2.43 -13.29 -15.80
C GLY A 675 -1.25 -13.97 -16.47
N PHE A 676 -0.02 -13.69 -16.02
CA PHE A 676 1.18 -14.42 -16.45
C PHE A 676 1.05 -15.91 -16.15
N LEU A 677 0.67 -16.29 -14.93
CA LEU A 677 0.41 -17.68 -14.55
C LEU A 677 -0.69 -18.32 -15.41
N SER A 678 -1.77 -17.59 -15.71
CA SER A 678 -2.87 -18.09 -16.55
C SER A 678 -2.41 -18.39 -17.97
N ALA A 679 -1.62 -17.50 -18.59
CA ALA A 679 -1.05 -17.76 -19.90
C ALA A 679 -0.03 -18.91 -19.86
N LEU A 680 0.85 -18.92 -18.87
CA LEU A 680 1.85 -19.97 -18.64
C LEU A 680 1.21 -21.35 -18.49
N ALA A 681 0.12 -21.45 -17.73
CA ALA A 681 -0.58 -22.71 -17.45
C ALA A 681 -1.01 -23.46 -18.72
N VAL A 682 -1.52 -22.75 -19.74
CA VAL A 682 -1.93 -23.35 -21.01
C VAL A 682 -0.80 -23.52 -22.03
N LEU A 683 0.35 -22.86 -21.80
CA LEU A 683 1.54 -23.00 -22.62
C LEU A 683 2.38 -24.21 -22.19
N GLU A 684 2.58 -24.40 -20.88
CA GLU A 684 3.50 -25.43 -20.35
C GLU A 684 2.83 -26.62 -19.65
N ALA A 685 1.56 -26.49 -19.23
CA ALA A 685 0.81 -27.56 -18.59
C ALA A 685 -0.58 -27.82 -19.24
N PRO A 686 -0.66 -27.95 -20.59
CA PRO A 686 -1.93 -28.13 -21.29
C PRO A 686 -2.64 -29.46 -20.98
N GLU A 687 -1.95 -30.43 -20.37
CA GLU A 687 -2.55 -31.66 -19.83
C GLU A 687 -3.32 -31.44 -18.53
N THR A 688 -2.96 -30.38 -17.78
CA THR A 688 -3.62 -30.00 -16.52
C THR A 688 -4.67 -28.92 -16.76
N PHE A 689 -4.36 -27.92 -17.59
CA PHE A 689 -5.23 -26.77 -17.85
C PHE A 689 -5.83 -26.79 -19.26
N ALA A 690 -7.15 -26.80 -19.32
CA ALA A 690 -7.93 -26.90 -20.55
C ALA A 690 -8.16 -25.56 -21.24
N ALA A 691 -8.18 -24.43 -20.51
CA ALA A 691 -8.38 -23.08 -21.05
C ALA A 691 -7.88 -22.00 -20.06
N ALA A 692 -7.60 -20.79 -20.54
CA ALA A 692 -7.22 -19.67 -19.67
C ALA A 692 -7.65 -18.28 -20.16
N CYS A 693 -7.86 -17.37 -19.20
CA CYS A 693 -7.93 -15.92 -19.46
C CYS A 693 -6.81 -15.18 -18.70
N ALA A 694 -5.90 -14.56 -19.44
CA ALA A 694 -4.77 -13.79 -18.93
C ALA A 694 -5.04 -12.28 -19.05
N GLY A 695 -5.30 -11.63 -17.91
CA GLY A 695 -5.45 -10.17 -17.83
C GLY A 695 -4.13 -9.48 -17.48
N ALA A 696 -3.77 -8.43 -18.21
CA ALA A 696 -2.54 -7.65 -18.05
C ALA A 696 -1.27 -8.47 -17.71
N PRO A 697 -0.94 -9.56 -18.46
CA PRO A 697 0.14 -10.45 -18.09
C PRO A 697 1.53 -9.84 -18.36
N PRO A 698 2.49 -9.85 -17.40
CA PRO A 698 3.90 -9.59 -17.69
C PRO A 698 4.52 -10.81 -18.39
N THR A 699 4.64 -10.75 -19.72
CA THR A 699 5.06 -11.89 -20.56
C THR A 699 6.55 -11.94 -20.90
N ASP A 700 7.25 -10.84 -20.65
CA ASP A 700 8.67 -10.61 -20.94
C ASP A 700 9.25 -9.75 -19.83
N TRP A 701 9.98 -10.37 -18.91
CA TRP A 701 10.46 -9.70 -17.71
C TRP A 701 11.48 -8.60 -17.98
N THR A 702 12.08 -8.53 -19.18
CA THR A 702 12.96 -7.39 -19.51
C THR A 702 12.15 -6.11 -19.73
N LEU A 703 10.83 -6.18 -19.83
CA LEU A 703 9.94 -5.02 -19.98
C LEU A 703 9.31 -4.59 -18.65
N TYR A 704 9.69 -5.18 -17.52
CA TYR A 704 9.19 -4.78 -16.21
C TYR A 704 10.25 -3.95 -15.47
N ASP A 705 9.93 -3.38 -14.31
CA ASP A 705 10.81 -2.41 -13.64
C ASP A 705 12.02 -3.07 -12.97
N THR A 706 13.04 -2.26 -12.66
CA THR A 706 14.28 -2.66 -12.00
C THR A 706 14.03 -3.27 -10.63
N HIS A 707 13.36 -2.56 -9.73
CA HIS A 707 13.30 -2.91 -8.32
C HIS A 707 12.55 -4.22 -8.10
N TYR A 708 11.38 -4.41 -8.73
CA TYR A 708 10.65 -5.69 -8.69
C TYR A 708 11.45 -6.81 -9.34
N THR A 709 11.90 -6.61 -10.57
CA THR A 709 12.38 -7.72 -11.39
C THR A 709 13.77 -8.19 -10.98
N GLU A 710 14.68 -7.26 -10.70
CA GLU A 710 16.06 -7.57 -10.32
C GLU A 710 16.13 -8.22 -8.93
N ARG A 711 15.18 -7.90 -8.02
CA ARG A 711 15.00 -8.59 -6.73
C ARG A 711 14.80 -10.09 -6.91
N TYR A 712 13.93 -10.50 -7.84
CA TYR A 712 13.56 -11.91 -7.99
C TYR A 712 14.38 -12.66 -9.04
N LEU A 713 14.88 -11.97 -10.08
CA LEU A 713 15.56 -12.60 -11.23
C LEU A 713 17.04 -12.23 -11.34
N GLY A 714 17.55 -11.34 -10.50
CA GLY A 714 18.94 -10.87 -10.57
C GLY A 714 19.23 -10.06 -11.83
N LEU A 715 20.51 -10.04 -12.22
CA LEU A 715 21.02 -9.24 -13.36
C LEU A 715 21.45 -10.08 -14.58
N ASP A 716 21.30 -11.41 -14.55
CA ASP A 716 21.66 -12.29 -15.68
C ASP A 716 20.51 -12.36 -16.71
N PRO A 717 20.67 -11.83 -17.94
CA PRO A 717 19.62 -11.90 -18.97
C PRO A 717 19.14 -13.32 -19.30
N ALA A 718 19.95 -14.35 -19.08
CA ALA A 718 19.52 -15.74 -19.30
C ALA A 718 18.46 -16.20 -18.29
N VAL A 719 18.42 -15.62 -17.09
CA VAL A 719 17.38 -15.85 -16.09
C VAL A 719 16.05 -15.25 -16.56
N TYR A 720 16.08 -14.06 -17.17
CA TYR A 720 14.90 -13.39 -17.73
C TYR A 720 14.31 -14.19 -18.89
N GLU A 721 15.15 -14.68 -19.81
CA GLU A 721 14.71 -15.52 -20.93
C GLU A 721 14.01 -16.78 -20.43
N ARG A 722 14.57 -17.44 -19.40
CA ARG A 722 13.99 -18.65 -18.80
C ARG A 722 12.65 -18.41 -18.11
N ASN A 723 12.46 -17.24 -17.51
CA ASN A 723 11.23 -16.91 -16.75
C ASN A 723 10.16 -16.19 -17.60
N SER A 724 10.49 -15.75 -18.81
CA SER A 724 9.54 -15.16 -19.77
C SER A 724 8.81 -16.23 -20.59
N ILE A 725 7.66 -15.87 -21.20
CA ILE A 725 6.80 -16.83 -21.92
C ILE A 725 6.64 -16.56 -23.41
N ILE A 726 7.32 -15.54 -23.95
CA ILE A 726 7.27 -15.23 -25.39
C ILE A 726 7.77 -16.42 -26.23
N ALA A 727 8.86 -17.07 -25.81
CA ALA A 727 9.44 -18.22 -26.51
C ALA A 727 8.57 -19.48 -26.47
N ASP A 728 7.63 -19.55 -25.52
CA ASP A 728 6.72 -20.70 -25.34
C ASP A 728 5.49 -20.62 -26.22
N ALA A 729 5.25 -19.50 -26.91
CA ALA A 729 4.11 -19.31 -27.80
C ALA A 729 3.85 -20.49 -28.77
N PRO A 730 4.85 -21.17 -29.37
CA PRO A 730 4.62 -22.35 -30.20
C PRO A 730 3.99 -23.54 -29.48
N GLN A 731 3.98 -23.57 -28.14
CA GLN A 731 3.41 -24.65 -27.33
C GLN A 731 1.89 -24.51 -27.13
N LEU A 732 1.27 -23.37 -27.47
CA LEU A 732 -0.15 -23.16 -27.25
C LEU A 732 -1.02 -24.12 -28.08
N ASP A 733 -1.68 -25.05 -27.39
CA ASP A 733 -2.66 -25.99 -27.95
C ASP A 733 -4.05 -25.86 -27.30
N ARG A 734 -4.22 -24.96 -26.33
CA ARG A 734 -5.47 -24.72 -25.59
C ARG A 734 -6.04 -23.33 -25.84
N PRO A 735 -7.36 -23.11 -25.66
CA PRO A 735 -7.96 -21.78 -25.74
C PRO A 735 -7.34 -20.80 -24.73
N LEU A 736 -6.87 -19.66 -25.26
CA LEU A 736 -6.31 -18.56 -24.48
C LEU A 736 -6.99 -17.25 -24.88
N MET A 737 -7.48 -16.52 -23.88
CA MET A 737 -7.90 -15.13 -24.00
C MET A 737 -6.87 -14.24 -23.32
N ILE A 738 -6.39 -13.22 -24.03
CA ILE A 738 -5.50 -12.18 -23.50
C ILE A 738 -6.30 -10.88 -23.41
N ILE A 739 -6.29 -10.23 -22.24
CA ILE A 739 -7.00 -8.97 -21.97
C ILE A 739 -5.97 -7.95 -21.50
N HIS A 740 -5.99 -6.71 -22.00
CA HIS A 740 -5.00 -5.72 -21.58
C HIS A 740 -5.45 -4.27 -21.83
N GLY A 741 -5.19 -3.39 -20.88
CA GLY A 741 -5.32 -1.94 -20.99
C GLY A 741 -4.28 -1.30 -21.91
N PHE A 742 -4.68 -0.37 -22.76
CA PHE A 742 -3.75 0.37 -23.64
C PHE A 742 -3.12 1.59 -22.95
N ALA A 743 -3.65 2.00 -21.80
CA ALA A 743 -3.10 3.06 -20.96
C ALA A 743 -2.38 2.50 -19.72
N ASP A 744 -2.15 1.18 -19.65
CA ASP A 744 -1.43 0.53 -18.55
C ASP A 744 0.02 1.00 -18.54
N ASP A 745 0.40 1.70 -17.46
CA ASP A 745 1.71 2.30 -17.23
C ASP A 745 2.55 1.51 -16.21
N ASN A 746 1.99 0.45 -15.62
CA ASN A 746 2.72 -0.53 -14.82
C ASN A 746 3.14 -1.73 -15.69
N VAL A 747 2.18 -2.57 -16.10
CA VAL A 747 2.45 -3.67 -17.04
C VAL A 747 2.09 -3.16 -18.43
N THR A 748 3.06 -2.68 -19.21
CA THR A 748 2.68 -2.09 -20.50
C THR A 748 2.07 -3.08 -21.48
N ILE A 749 1.22 -2.53 -22.36
CA ILE A 749 0.60 -3.27 -23.47
C ILE A 749 1.60 -4.02 -24.37
N ALA A 750 2.88 -3.60 -24.37
CA ALA A 750 3.96 -4.26 -25.09
C ALA A 750 4.09 -5.75 -24.74
N HIS A 751 3.86 -6.13 -23.48
CA HIS A 751 3.87 -7.54 -23.06
C HIS A 751 2.86 -8.38 -23.84
N SER A 752 1.59 -7.98 -23.83
CA SER A 752 0.55 -8.74 -24.51
C SER A 752 0.68 -8.70 -26.03
N LEU A 753 1.12 -7.59 -26.61
CA LEU A 753 1.33 -7.48 -28.06
C LEU A 753 2.47 -8.38 -28.54
N ARG A 754 3.58 -8.46 -27.79
CA ARG A 754 4.70 -9.36 -28.13
C ARG A 754 4.29 -10.83 -28.04
N LEU A 755 3.52 -11.23 -27.03
CA LEU A 755 3.01 -12.60 -26.92
C LEU A 755 2.03 -12.91 -28.04
N SER A 756 1.08 -12.00 -28.31
CA SER A 756 0.11 -12.13 -29.41
C SER A 756 0.81 -12.27 -30.77
N GLN A 757 1.85 -11.47 -31.01
CA GLN A 757 2.67 -11.57 -32.22
C GLN A 757 3.38 -12.93 -32.32
N ALA A 758 3.99 -13.41 -31.23
CA ALA A 758 4.66 -14.71 -31.21
C ALA A 758 3.69 -15.88 -31.45
N LEU A 759 2.50 -15.84 -30.84
CA LEU A 759 1.43 -16.80 -31.07
C LEU A 759 0.97 -16.82 -32.53
N MET A 760 0.74 -15.64 -33.11
CA MET A 760 0.36 -15.51 -34.52
C MET A 760 1.46 -16.05 -35.45
N ALA A 761 2.72 -15.71 -35.20
CA ALA A 761 3.86 -16.19 -35.99
C ALA A 761 4.01 -17.72 -35.94
N ALA A 762 3.67 -18.34 -34.80
CA ALA A 762 3.62 -19.79 -34.63
C ALA A 762 2.33 -20.44 -35.15
N GLY A 763 1.38 -19.67 -35.70
CA GLY A 763 0.09 -20.17 -36.19
C GLY A 763 -0.87 -20.62 -35.10
N ARG A 764 -0.68 -20.15 -33.86
CA ARG A 764 -1.49 -20.49 -32.69
C ARG A 764 -2.66 -19.51 -32.52
N LYS A 765 -3.88 -20.05 -32.45
CA LYS A 765 -5.11 -19.26 -32.30
C LYS A 765 -5.25 -18.78 -30.85
N HIS A 766 -5.63 -17.53 -30.68
CA HIS A 766 -5.92 -16.92 -29.38
C HIS A 766 -6.95 -15.80 -29.55
N THR A 767 -7.64 -15.44 -28.46
CA THR A 767 -8.53 -14.28 -28.39
C THR A 767 -7.79 -13.12 -27.76
N PHE A 768 -7.94 -11.91 -28.31
CA PHE A 768 -7.36 -10.69 -27.75
C PHE A 768 -8.46 -9.66 -27.50
N LEU A 769 -8.61 -9.21 -26.25
CA LEU A 769 -9.55 -8.18 -25.82
C LEU A 769 -8.78 -6.90 -25.43
N PRO A 770 -8.69 -5.91 -26.33
CA PRO A 770 -8.09 -4.62 -26.01
C PRO A 770 -9.03 -3.76 -25.16
N LEU A 771 -8.51 -3.11 -24.13
CA LEU A 771 -9.24 -2.14 -23.31
C LEU A 771 -8.66 -0.74 -23.54
N THR A 772 -9.37 0.10 -24.29
CA THR A 772 -8.91 1.45 -24.67
C THR A 772 -9.14 2.44 -23.53
N GLY A 773 -8.13 3.24 -23.19
CA GLY A 773 -8.21 4.24 -22.12
C GLY A 773 -8.20 3.66 -20.69
N ILE A 774 -7.96 2.35 -20.54
CA ILE A 774 -7.87 1.67 -19.25
C ILE A 774 -6.40 1.47 -18.88
N THR A 775 -6.04 1.85 -17.66
CA THR A 775 -4.72 1.66 -17.02
C THR A 775 -4.58 0.23 -16.48
N HIS A 776 -3.71 0.00 -15.50
CA HIS A 776 -3.63 -1.27 -14.81
C HIS A 776 -4.91 -1.57 -14.00
N MET A 777 -5.56 -0.51 -13.48
CA MET A 777 -6.84 -0.60 -12.80
C MET A 777 -8.05 -0.52 -13.74
N THR A 778 -8.93 -1.53 -13.67
CA THR A 778 -10.22 -1.55 -14.40
C THR A 778 -11.34 -0.91 -13.58
N ASN A 779 -11.23 0.40 -13.29
CA ASN A 779 -12.22 1.12 -12.47
C ASN A 779 -13.41 1.66 -13.26
N ASP A 780 -13.33 1.74 -14.60
CA ASP A 780 -14.47 2.10 -15.45
C ASP A 780 -15.64 1.11 -15.24
N GLU A 781 -16.83 1.65 -14.92
CA GLU A 781 -18.01 0.87 -14.55
C GLU A 781 -18.38 -0.15 -15.64
N THR A 782 -18.38 0.29 -16.90
CA THR A 782 -18.81 -0.53 -18.03
C THR A 782 -17.82 -1.65 -18.30
N VAL A 783 -16.52 -1.35 -18.27
CA VAL A 783 -15.46 -2.33 -18.45
C VAL A 783 -15.48 -3.35 -17.30
N ALA A 784 -15.55 -2.89 -16.05
CA ALA A 784 -15.56 -3.76 -14.87
C ALA A 784 -16.75 -4.73 -14.86
N GLU A 785 -17.96 -4.26 -15.22
CA GLU A 785 -19.15 -5.11 -15.32
C GLU A 785 -19.00 -6.19 -16.40
N ASN A 786 -18.60 -5.78 -17.62
CA ASN A 786 -18.62 -6.67 -18.78
C ASN A 786 -17.44 -7.66 -18.81
N LEU A 787 -16.34 -7.34 -18.13
CA LEU A 787 -15.14 -8.19 -18.15
C LEU A 787 -15.42 -9.60 -17.61
N LEU A 788 -16.07 -9.69 -16.44
CA LEU A 788 -16.46 -10.97 -15.83
C LEU A 788 -17.38 -11.79 -16.75
N ILE A 789 -18.31 -11.12 -17.43
CA ILE A 789 -19.29 -11.74 -18.33
C ILE A 789 -18.59 -12.32 -19.56
N LEU A 790 -17.70 -11.55 -20.20
CA LEU A 790 -16.97 -11.98 -21.40
C LEU A 790 -16.01 -13.14 -21.10
N GLN A 791 -15.31 -13.10 -19.96
CA GLN A 791 -14.47 -14.21 -19.52
C GLN A 791 -15.30 -15.48 -19.27
N ARG A 792 -16.47 -15.35 -18.62
CA ARG A 792 -17.38 -16.48 -18.37
C ARG A 792 -17.81 -17.14 -19.67
N ASP A 793 -18.26 -16.35 -20.64
CA ASP A 793 -18.76 -16.86 -21.91
C ASP A 793 -17.64 -17.54 -22.72
N PHE A 794 -16.44 -16.94 -22.73
CA PHE A 794 -15.26 -17.55 -23.35
C PHE A 794 -14.91 -18.92 -22.72
N LEU A 795 -14.87 -19.00 -21.39
CA LEU A 795 -14.53 -20.26 -20.71
C LEU A 795 -15.64 -21.31 -20.84
N ALA A 796 -16.91 -20.91 -20.83
CA ALA A 796 -18.02 -21.84 -21.06
C ALA A 796 -17.93 -22.48 -22.45
N GLU A 797 -17.65 -21.69 -23.49
CA GLU A 797 -17.42 -22.21 -24.84
C GLU A 797 -16.19 -23.11 -24.90
N ALA A 798 -15.07 -22.68 -24.30
CA ALA A 798 -13.82 -23.42 -24.32
C ALA A 798 -13.89 -24.78 -23.59
N LEU A 799 -14.74 -24.90 -22.57
CA LEU A 799 -14.95 -26.12 -21.79
C LEU A 799 -16.17 -26.95 -22.26
N GLU A 800 -16.76 -26.58 -23.41
CA GLU A 800 -17.93 -27.24 -24.04
C GLU A 800 -19.16 -27.34 -23.09
N ARG A 801 -19.50 -26.24 -22.42
CA ARG A 801 -20.52 -26.20 -21.36
C ARG A 801 -21.83 -25.52 -21.75
#